data_AF-A0A2R5GID6-F1
#
_entry.id   AF-A0A2R5GID6-F1
#
_cell.length_a   1.000
_cell.length_b   1.000
_cell.length_c   1.000
_cell.angle_alpha   90.00
_cell.angle_beta   90.00
_cell.angle_gamma   90.00
#
_symmetry.space_group_name_H-M   'P 1'
#
loop_
_entity.id
_entity.type
_entity.pdbx_description
1 polymer ?
#
loop_
_entity_poly.entity_id
_entity_poly.type
_entity_poly.pdbx_seq_one_letter_code
_entity_poly.pdbx_strand_id
1 'polypeptide(L)'
;MASILENSEEVLTRMQTNERVVKFLGNDDKRRVSMFTGGRIGASRLSNGRAAEGVLRVDQTGLVLVRFASKRFSSFRSKRQSAKVETLCKVEDIVDARLSPDAQEKREGKWQLSAEAQDGRVTVYNFESPNVFEAVGWMQSIRSLRGLKERPVTAVIGETGVGKSLLASKLAGLDRENSVFRVDDTPESVTVVTDMYLTHWLGKDEDQEIVLVDTPGLLDSEGRDAEHATEMLAKLAQLGWVHTFAIVLNAQDTRLKGPLTQMLTTLEKSYGKQFWAHACIVFSHWFMDPASVRRRKDKDEDFMSRRWNDELARRFPFIMELRSVDKRLPCFFVDSDAAEGEESKLLSAELRRFAEIASQNLPLDCRKVLPDVQAAMLGASVPADALELAQHLRELDLVERLPRLIENDIFTVEALGRLRNRTLRDLLGWSSQEINTLRSAADVVSTENPEHVLVRDFEALGLPTEAILGSGLTSTELLAMEDREVMRVCGFKVEQMQLYDEYRETVLRNQRVTADLLWEGAIVTRNTTGWAYGDDSRPQDFLAPGMIINWRDLDGEAHGVLDPPAGYAGHPRTYEAPAHPGWARVYWFGSGYTNTYRIGADEVHELKFEKTSEAGIEYADPDDLDGIVFAPLDSTPQRVTHRDLRCTFSFPKGQRYGHWAKFDVRPAICKAVGGIEPGQIVRLPNTSIEAICIGVGIEEEGNIKLWFRVLSDGGSVGAGLFPDQALPALEVFDSGTVEEAGHEDWECHSDDGIENDELDYVTTNIQEDFKYVTGVRYREYATFDIRDEMLDRFNFRLDGHPLHHGDVIKHKSSGAVFTTVGVSTHQSERARFWLHNGQNPGASVWTFLHNDINQFERTGEKRSLEQIEPPRNMFTPPSEDERRRINLEPTFEFPRGTGFQTTMATFDVTEATVRSLCGQPPGAVFMGPDGRRITVIGASPIPETGVPDVWYHMDGSRGAGLIPEFARLVTGQLFSDTGEIRDLEELREELGSMPAPMNPLQALLQMLERAADGETRDGASDQAEEAEVAPSPSAPSTGQARQGQAASGDAQAPASGDAGDDDDDEFISYLRGEDSDDEDN
;
A
#
# COMPACT_ATOMS: atom_id res chain seq x y z
N MET A 1 19.96 -24.40 -53.80
CA MET A 1 19.96 -25.42 -52.72
C MET A 1 20.84 -26.65 -53.01
N ALA A 2 21.55 -26.74 -54.14
CA ALA A 2 22.55 -27.80 -54.39
C ALA A 2 24.02 -27.31 -54.38
N SER A 3 24.32 -26.16 -53.75
CA SER A 3 25.69 -25.62 -53.66
C SER A 3 26.17 -25.35 -52.22
N ILE A 4 25.52 -25.94 -51.21
CA ILE A 4 25.90 -25.79 -49.79
C ILE A 4 26.41 -27.12 -49.19
N LEU A 5 26.44 -28.21 -49.96
CA LEU A 5 26.87 -29.54 -49.48
C LEU A 5 28.32 -29.95 -49.83
N GLU A 6 29.14 -29.07 -50.42
CA GLU A 6 30.48 -29.45 -50.92
C GLU A 6 31.70 -28.97 -50.11
N ASN A 7 31.56 -28.33 -48.95
CA ASN A 7 32.72 -27.82 -48.18
C ASN A 7 32.87 -28.33 -46.74
N SER A 8 32.36 -29.52 -46.42
CA SER A 8 32.45 -30.07 -45.04
C SER A 8 33.56 -31.11 -44.79
N GLU A 9 34.37 -31.50 -45.80
CA GLU A 9 35.44 -32.50 -45.60
C GLU A 9 36.87 -31.92 -45.42
N GLU A 10 37.12 -30.63 -45.69
CA GLU A 10 38.48 -30.06 -45.61
C GLU A 10 38.87 -29.54 -44.20
N VAL A 11 37.93 -29.41 -43.28
CA VAL A 11 38.19 -28.87 -41.92
C VAL A 11 38.56 -29.96 -40.91
N LEU A 12 38.19 -31.22 -41.16
CA LEU A 12 38.43 -32.34 -40.23
C LEU A 12 39.86 -32.92 -40.27
N THR A 13 40.70 -32.51 -41.23
CA THR A 13 42.05 -33.10 -41.43
C THR A 13 43.20 -32.21 -40.90
N ARG A 14 42.93 -31.05 -40.28
CA ARG A 14 43.98 -30.13 -39.80
C ARG A 14 44.16 -30.00 -38.28
N MET A 15 43.47 -30.80 -37.46
CA MET A 15 43.57 -30.74 -35.99
C MET A 15 44.22 -31.95 -35.30
N GLN A 16 45.08 -32.70 -35.99
CA GLN A 16 45.95 -33.71 -35.37
C GLN A 16 47.42 -33.46 -35.74
N THR A 17 48.07 -32.50 -35.06
CA THR A 17 49.52 -32.48 -34.74
C THR A 17 49.90 -31.10 -34.18
N ASN A 18 50.05 -30.98 -32.86
CA ASN A 18 51.32 -30.62 -32.21
C ASN A 18 51.10 -30.20 -30.75
N GLU A 19 51.70 -31.01 -29.88
CA GLU A 19 51.94 -30.70 -28.48
C GLU A 19 52.94 -29.54 -28.33
N ARG A 20 52.82 -28.84 -27.19
CA ARG A 20 53.74 -27.84 -26.62
C ARG A 20 53.70 -26.44 -27.25
N VAL A 21 52.91 -25.54 -26.65
CA VAL A 21 53.40 -24.38 -25.89
C VAL A 21 52.29 -23.89 -24.95
N VAL A 22 52.68 -23.68 -23.70
CA VAL A 22 51.93 -23.16 -22.55
C VAL A 22 51.73 -21.64 -22.65
N LYS A 23 50.60 -21.14 -22.10
CA LYS A 23 50.19 -19.73 -21.87
C LYS A 23 49.63 -18.95 -23.06
N PHE A 24 48.30 -18.93 -23.20
CA PHE A 24 47.40 -17.76 -23.08
C PHE A 24 45.98 -18.18 -23.53
N LEU A 25 44.95 -17.54 -22.96
CA LEU A 25 43.50 -17.77 -23.14
C LEU A 25 42.89 -18.84 -22.22
N GLY A 26 42.64 -18.42 -20.98
CA GLY A 26 41.57 -18.96 -20.16
C GLY A 26 40.36 -18.01 -20.18
N ASN A 27 39.18 -18.61 -20.03
CA ASN A 27 37.86 -18.01 -19.79
C ASN A 27 37.21 -17.23 -20.93
N ASP A 28 36.09 -17.74 -21.45
CA ASP A 28 34.76 -17.19 -21.13
C ASP A 28 33.65 -17.97 -21.85
N ASP A 29 32.81 -18.66 -21.08
CA ASP A 29 31.38 -18.81 -21.36
C ASP A 29 30.67 -19.37 -20.11
N LYS A 30 30.27 -18.47 -19.21
CA LYS A 30 29.37 -18.78 -18.09
C LYS A 30 28.36 -17.65 -17.93
N ARG A 31 27.12 -17.92 -18.38
CA ARG A 31 25.94 -17.08 -18.13
C ARG A 31 25.75 -16.93 -16.61
N ARG A 32 25.81 -15.69 -16.11
CA ARG A 32 25.58 -15.35 -14.69
C ARG A 32 24.09 -15.09 -14.45
N VAL A 33 23.51 -15.79 -13.48
CA VAL A 33 22.21 -15.47 -12.87
C VAL A 33 22.51 -14.83 -11.52
N SER A 34 22.04 -13.61 -11.28
CA SER A 34 22.13 -12.94 -9.97
C SER A 34 20.88 -13.26 -9.14
N MET A 35 21.06 -13.72 -7.90
CA MET A 35 19.99 -13.87 -6.90
C MET A 35 20.33 -13.08 -5.62
N PHE A 36 19.34 -12.34 -5.10
CA PHE A 36 19.29 -11.80 -3.74
C PHE A 36 17.84 -11.93 -3.24
N THR A 37 17.59 -12.76 -2.20
CA THR A 37 17.18 -12.41 -0.81
C THR A 37 16.94 -13.70 0.01
N GLY A 38 16.86 -13.57 1.36
CA GLY A 38 17.17 -14.60 2.36
C GLY A 38 16.13 -15.70 2.62
N GLY A 39 16.60 -16.95 2.70
CA GLY A 39 15.96 -18.03 3.46
C GLY A 39 16.69 -18.24 4.80
N ARG A 40 15.95 -18.52 5.88
CA ARG A 40 16.53 -18.87 7.20
C ARG A 40 16.69 -20.39 7.31
N ILE A 41 17.64 -20.85 8.12
CA ILE A 41 17.99 -22.27 8.27
C ILE A 41 17.67 -22.75 9.69
N GLY A 42 17.03 -23.92 9.80
CA GLY A 42 16.96 -24.70 11.05
C GLY A 42 17.30 -26.16 10.77
N ALA A 43 18.47 -26.65 11.17
CA ALA A 43 18.86 -28.05 10.97
C ALA A 43 18.40 -28.95 12.14
N SER A 44 17.62 -30.01 11.87
CA SER A 44 17.43 -31.11 12.82
C SER A 44 18.29 -32.32 12.43
N ARG A 45 19.05 -32.87 13.41
CA ARG A 45 19.64 -34.22 13.31
C ARG A 45 19.19 -35.03 14.52
N LEU A 46 18.44 -36.11 14.26
CA LEU A 46 18.11 -37.13 15.23
C LEU A 46 19.39 -37.88 15.64
N SER A 47 19.57 -38.01 16.96
CA SER A 47 20.68 -38.63 17.70
C SER A 47 22.02 -37.84 17.74
N ASN A 48 22.18 -37.10 18.83
CA ASN A 48 23.43 -36.57 19.41
C ASN A 48 24.22 -35.49 18.62
N GLY A 49 23.80 -34.23 18.73
CA GLY A 49 24.71 -33.07 18.69
C GLY A 49 24.32 -31.87 17.81
N ARG A 50 23.99 -30.74 18.46
CA ARG A 50 23.93 -29.31 18.04
C ARG A 50 23.52 -28.99 16.58
N ALA A 51 22.39 -28.29 16.44
CA ALA A 51 21.96 -27.59 15.22
C ALA A 51 23.00 -26.54 14.78
N ALA A 52 23.13 -26.32 13.47
CA ALA A 52 23.99 -25.30 12.88
C ALA A 52 23.24 -24.56 11.76
N GLU A 53 23.40 -23.24 11.71
CA GLU A 53 22.86 -22.37 10.66
C GLU A 53 23.86 -22.25 9.49
N GLY A 54 23.35 -22.05 8.28
CA GLY A 54 24.13 -21.88 7.06
C GLY A 54 23.44 -20.92 6.08
N VAL A 55 24.09 -20.60 4.96
CA VAL A 55 23.50 -19.78 3.89
C VAL A 55 23.94 -20.33 2.54
N LEU A 56 23.03 -20.33 1.57
CA LEU A 56 23.35 -20.54 0.16
C LEU A 56 23.87 -19.23 -0.44
N ARG A 57 25.13 -19.24 -0.88
CA ARG A 57 25.79 -18.06 -1.45
C ARG A 57 26.24 -18.37 -2.87
N VAL A 58 26.07 -17.42 -3.79
CA VAL A 58 26.73 -17.50 -5.11
C VAL A 58 28.09 -16.82 -5.01
N ASP A 59 29.15 -17.53 -5.38
CA ASP A 59 30.51 -17.00 -5.50
C ASP A 59 31.07 -17.15 -6.93
N GLN A 60 32.37 -16.87 -7.11
CA GLN A 60 33.03 -16.91 -8.42
C GLN A 60 33.11 -18.33 -9.03
N THR A 61 32.96 -19.38 -8.21
CA THR A 61 33.01 -20.79 -8.61
C THR A 61 31.62 -21.39 -8.82
N GLY A 62 30.57 -20.79 -8.23
CA GLY A 62 29.18 -21.22 -8.38
C GLY A 62 28.36 -20.97 -7.10
N LEU A 63 27.25 -21.67 -6.94
CA LEU A 63 26.46 -21.66 -5.70
C LEU A 63 27.13 -22.57 -4.64
N VAL A 64 27.30 -22.07 -3.43
CA VAL A 64 28.06 -22.70 -2.34
C VAL A 64 27.20 -22.70 -1.08
N LEU A 65 27.07 -23.87 -0.45
CA LEU A 65 26.48 -23.97 0.87
C LEU A 65 27.56 -23.71 1.92
N VAL A 66 27.33 -22.67 2.71
CA VAL A 66 28.30 -22.20 3.68
C VAL A 66 27.76 -22.45 5.08
N ARG A 67 28.55 -23.11 5.93
CA ARG A 67 28.30 -23.20 7.37
C ARG A 67 29.22 -22.28 8.12
N PHE A 68 28.65 -21.65 9.14
CA PHE A 68 29.38 -20.78 10.03
C PHE A 68 29.68 -21.55 11.33
N ALA A 69 30.96 -21.74 11.63
CA ALA A 69 31.39 -22.47 12.82
C ALA A 69 31.48 -21.54 14.05
N SER A 70 30.38 -21.31 14.79
CA SER A 70 30.39 -20.82 16.18
C SER A 70 28.99 -20.80 16.80
N LYS A 71 28.90 -20.94 18.13
CA LYS A 71 27.67 -20.81 18.93
C LYS A 71 27.23 -19.34 18.98
N ARG A 72 25.90 -19.15 18.97
CA ARG A 72 25.16 -17.87 19.05
C ARG A 72 25.29 -17.05 17.78
N PHE A 73 24.35 -17.31 16.89
CA PHE A 73 23.94 -16.38 15.85
C PHE A 73 22.88 -15.47 16.46
N SER A 74 23.29 -14.28 16.84
CA SER A 74 22.44 -13.12 16.77
C SER A 74 23.18 -12.21 15.79
N SER A 75 22.49 -12.03 14.65
CA SER A 75 22.72 -11.25 13.43
C SER A 75 24.14 -11.08 12.83
N PHE A 76 24.19 -10.84 11.52
CA PHE A 76 25.45 -10.55 10.84
C PHE A 76 25.23 -9.54 9.71
N ARG A 77 25.74 -8.33 9.92
CA ARG A 77 26.82 -7.63 9.17
C ARG A 77 27.11 -6.38 9.99
N SER A 78 28.33 -5.98 10.36
CA SER A 78 29.69 -6.27 9.89
C SER A 78 30.60 -6.28 11.15
N LYS A 79 31.74 -6.95 11.27
CA LYS A 79 33.01 -6.81 10.54
C LYS A 79 33.99 -7.84 11.13
N ARG A 80 34.98 -8.22 10.32
CA ARG A 80 36.35 -8.60 10.73
C ARG A 80 36.53 -9.21 12.14
N GLN A 81 36.02 -10.41 12.36
CA GLN A 81 36.81 -11.47 13.00
C GLN A 81 36.38 -12.79 12.39
N SER A 82 37.36 -13.57 11.97
CA SER A 82 37.24 -14.78 11.19
C SER A 82 36.37 -15.84 11.87
N ALA A 83 35.06 -15.79 11.65
CA ALA A 83 34.25 -17.00 11.65
C ALA A 83 34.94 -17.94 10.66
N LYS A 84 35.31 -19.15 11.10
CA LYS A 84 35.73 -20.19 10.15
C LYS A 84 34.51 -20.48 9.28
N VAL A 85 34.48 -19.81 8.14
CA VAL A 85 33.57 -20.08 7.05
C VAL A 85 34.01 -21.41 6.48
N GLU A 86 33.31 -22.45 6.87
CA GLU A 86 33.55 -23.78 6.33
C GLU A 86 32.58 -23.95 5.17
N THR A 87 33.12 -23.97 3.96
CA THR A 87 32.37 -24.45 2.79
C THR A 87 31.98 -25.89 3.09
N LEU A 88 30.68 -26.12 3.28
CA LEU A 88 30.19 -27.46 3.54
C LEU A 88 30.12 -28.27 2.26
N CYS A 89 29.57 -27.65 1.23
CA CYS A 89 29.37 -28.29 -0.06
C CYS A 89 29.30 -27.21 -1.14
N LYS A 90 29.82 -27.51 -2.31
CA LYS A 90 29.62 -26.73 -3.54
C LYS A 90 28.38 -27.23 -4.27
N VAL A 91 27.94 -26.53 -5.32
CA VAL A 91 26.91 -27.05 -6.26
C VAL A 91 27.24 -28.49 -6.64
N GLU A 92 28.49 -28.76 -7.01
CA GLU A 92 28.94 -30.09 -7.44
C GLU A 92 28.66 -31.22 -6.45
N ASP A 93 28.56 -30.88 -5.16
CA ASP A 93 28.34 -31.81 -4.05
C ASP A 93 26.85 -31.99 -3.70
N ILE A 94 25.95 -31.12 -4.19
CA ILE A 94 24.50 -31.20 -3.91
C ILE A 94 23.91 -32.43 -4.61
N VAL A 95 23.50 -33.44 -3.87
CA VAL A 95 22.88 -34.65 -4.40
C VAL A 95 21.45 -34.38 -4.85
N ASP A 96 20.66 -33.69 -4.00
CA ASP A 96 19.24 -33.45 -4.25
C ASP A 96 18.73 -32.22 -3.49
N ALA A 97 17.62 -31.63 -3.96
CA ALA A 97 16.88 -30.57 -3.30
C ALA A 97 15.37 -30.89 -3.38
N ARG A 98 14.73 -31.11 -2.23
CA ARG A 98 13.32 -31.55 -2.13
C ARG A 98 12.60 -30.81 -1.02
N LEU A 99 11.26 -30.73 -1.05
CA LEU A 99 10.52 -30.16 0.08
C LEU A 99 10.57 -31.09 1.30
N SER A 100 10.18 -30.60 2.47
CA SER A 100 9.99 -31.48 3.61
C SER A 100 9.02 -32.63 3.24
N PRO A 101 9.31 -33.88 3.65
CA PRO A 101 8.36 -34.98 3.47
C PRO A 101 7.09 -34.81 4.32
N ASP A 102 7.13 -33.94 5.35
CA ASP A 102 5.95 -33.59 6.13
C ASP A 102 5.05 -32.61 5.36
N ALA A 103 3.76 -32.93 5.27
CA ALA A 103 2.80 -32.17 4.46
C ALA A 103 2.53 -30.77 5.02
N GLN A 104 2.60 -30.57 6.34
CA GLN A 104 2.41 -29.27 6.97
C GLN A 104 3.67 -28.40 6.79
N GLU A 105 4.85 -28.95 7.08
CA GLU A 105 6.12 -28.23 6.89
C GLU A 105 6.32 -27.79 5.44
N LYS A 106 5.88 -28.61 4.49
CA LYS A 106 5.87 -28.30 3.06
C LYS A 106 5.01 -27.08 2.72
N ARG A 107 3.85 -26.93 3.35
CA ARG A 107 2.98 -25.75 3.19
C ARG A 107 3.61 -24.50 3.80
N GLU A 108 4.35 -24.67 4.90
CA GLU A 108 5.12 -23.61 5.56
C GLU A 108 6.40 -23.21 4.79
N GLY A 109 6.67 -23.81 3.63
CA GLY A 109 7.86 -23.48 2.83
C GLY A 109 9.15 -24.08 3.37
N LYS A 110 9.08 -25.13 4.19
CA LYS A 110 10.26 -25.88 4.65
C LYS A 110 10.73 -26.89 3.61
N TRP A 111 12.03 -26.96 3.40
CA TRP A 111 12.65 -27.80 2.37
C TRP A 111 14.01 -28.35 2.79
N GLN A 112 14.46 -29.40 2.11
CA GLN A 112 15.66 -30.16 2.40
C GLN A 112 16.64 -30.15 1.22
N LEU A 113 17.91 -29.91 1.50
CA LEU A 113 19.02 -30.07 0.55
C LEU A 113 19.88 -31.24 1.03
N SER A 114 20.08 -32.25 0.17
CA SER A 114 21.02 -33.33 0.42
C SER A 114 22.31 -33.02 -0.31
N ALA A 115 23.46 -33.06 0.37
CA ALA A 115 24.77 -32.93 -0.26
C ALA A 115 25.72 -34.04 0.20
N GLU A 116 26.52 -34.56 -0.73
CA GLU A 116 27.55 -35.56 -0.46
C GLU A 116 28.79 -34.86 0.09
N ALA A 117 29.16 -35.17 1.33
CA ALA A 117 30.39 -34.68 1.90
C ALA A 117 31.60 -35.34 1.23
N GLN A 118 32.79 -34.74 1.39
CA GLN A 118 34.05 -35.27 0.81
C GLN A 118 34.37 -36.72 1.25
N ASP A 119 33.79 -37.22 2.34
CA ASP A 119 33.94 -38.60 2.82
C ASP A 119 32.91 -39.59 2.22
N GLY A 120 32.11 -39.15 1.24
CA GLY A 120 31.07 -39.94 0.58
C GLY A 120 29.76 -40.05 1.37
N ARG A 121 29.62 -39.36 2.52
CA ARG A 121 28.38 -39.37 3.31
C ARG A 121 27.43 -38.27 2.86
N VAL A 122 26.19 -38.64 2.55
CA VAL A 122 25.13 -37.68 2.27
C VAL A 122 24.65 -37.03 3.57
N THR A 123 24.73 -35.70 3.62
CA THR A 123 24.22 -34.86 4.71
C THR A 123 22.98 -34.10 4.24
N VAL A 124 21.91 -34.14 5.03
CA VAL A 124 20.66 -33.43 4.76
C VAL A 124 20.64 -32.13 5.57
N TYR A 125 20.38 -31.01 4.90
CA TYR A 125 20.20 -29.68 5.46
C TYR A 125 18.74 -29.28 5.32
N ASN A 126 18.12 -28.71 6.35
CA ASN A 126 16.74 -28.22 6.29
C ASN A 126 16.73 -26.69 6.24
N PHE A 127 15.85 -26.12 5.42
CA PHE A 127 15.70 -24.70 5.14
C PHE A 127 14.25 -24.30 5.33
N GLU A 128 14.02 -23.03 5.61
CA GLU A 128 12.70 -22.41 5.71
C GLU A 128 12.68 -21.13 4.87
N SER A 129 11.73 -21.07 3.94
CA SER A 129 11.48 -19.88 3.13
C SER A 129 10.22 -19.16 3.65
N PRO A 130 10.10 -17.84 3.48
CA PRO A 130 8.92 -17.07 3.88
C PRO A 130 7.60 -17.61 3.30
N ASN A 131 7.69 -18.27 2.14
CA ASN A 131 6.58 -18.97 1.53
C ASN A 131 7.07 -20.13 0.65
N VAL A 132 6.14 -21.03 0.31
CA VAL A 132 6.42 -22.22 -0.49
C VAL A 132 6.83 -21.90 -1.93
N PHE A 133 6.34 -20.80 -2.54
CA PHE A 133 6.71 -20.40 -3.90
C PHE A 133 8.20 -20.09 -4.02
N GLU A 134 8.73 -19.36 -3.06
CA GLU A 134 10.15 -19.04 -3.01
C GLU A 134 10.99 -20.30 -2.77
N ALA A 135 10.59 -21.18 -1.84
CA ALA A 135 11.27 -22.47 -1.61
C ALA A 135 11.36 -23.29 -2.91
N VAL A 136 10.26 -23.38 -3.66
CA VAL A 136 10.24 -24.09 -4.94
C VAL A 136 11.10 -23.39 -5.99
N GLY A 137 11.04 -22.07 -6.10
CA GLY A 137 11.91 -21.31 -7.00
C GLY A 137 13.41 -21.54 -6.74
N TRP A 138 13.80 -21.60 -5.46
CA TRP A 138 15.16 -21.95 -5.04
C TRP A 138 15.53 -23.38 -5.45
N MET A 139 14.70 -24.38 -5.12
CA MET A 139 14.96 -25.77 -5.51
C MET A 139 15.13 -25.94 -7.02
N GLN A 140 14.25 -25.32 -7.82
CA GLN A 140 14.31 -25.38 -9.28
C GLN A 140 15.62 -24.79 -9.79
N SER A 141 16.01 -23.63 -9.26
CA SER A 141 17.26 -22.98 -9.63
C SER A 141 18.48 -23.83 -9.28
N ILE A 142 18.48 -24.48 -8.11
CA ILE A 142 19.56 -25.40 -7.69
C ILE A 142 19.64 -26.58 -8.66
N ARG A 143 18.50 -27.20 -9.00
CA ARG A 143 18.45 -28.31 -9.97
C ARG A 143 18.97 -27.88 -11.34
N SER A 144 18.54 -26.74 -11.84
CA SER A 144 19.01 -26.14 -13.09
C SER A 144 20.53 -25.95 -13.09
N LEU A 145 21.08 -25.37 -12.02
CA LEU A 145 22.53 -25.17 -11.85
C LEU A 145 23.32 -26.49 -11.79
N ARG A 146 22.70 -27.59 -11.34
CA ARG A 146 23.30 -28.92 -11.34
C ARG A 146 23.24 -29.62 -12.70
N GLY A 147 22.53 -29.06 -13.67
CA GLY A 147 22.14 -29.78 -14.87
C GLY A 147 21.17 -30.94 -14.59
N LEU A 148 20.50 -30.92 -13.43
CA LEU A 148 19.40 -31.82 -13.14
C LEU A 148 18.16 -31.31 -13.87
N LYS A 149 17.29 -32.23 -14.30
CA LYS A 149 16.02 -31.87 -14.91
C LYS A 149 15.18 -31.10 -13.88
N GLU A 150 14.78 -29.88 -14.24
CA GLU A 150 13.82 -29.09 -13.47
C GLU A 150 12.50 -29.87 -13.33
N ARG A 151 11.82 -29.71 -12.20
CA ARG A 151 10.51 -30.36 -12.02
C ARG A 151 9.48 -29.59 -12.84
N PRO A 152 8.63 -30.27 -13.62
CA PRO A 152 7.55 -29.60 -14.33
C PRO A 152 6.70 -28.75 -13.38
N VAL A 153 6.42 -27.52 -13.81
CA VAL A 153 5.55 -26.57 -13.12
C VAL A 153 4.33 -26.35 -13.99
N THR A 154 3.15 -26.64 -13.47
CA THR A 154 1.88 -26.45 -14.17
C THR A 154 1.01 -25.44 -13.43
N ALA A 155 0.74 -24.30 -14.08
CA ALA A 155 -0.23 -23.32 -13.59
C ALA A 155 -1.60 -23.59 -14.19
N VAL A 156 -2.61 -23.78 -13.34
CA VAL A 156 -3.98 -24.11 -13.74
C VAL A 156 -4.83 -22.85 -13.69
N ILE A 157 -5.27 -22.37 -14.86
CA ILE A 157 -5.97 -21.08 -15.01
C ILE A 157 -7.34 -21.25 -15.65
N GLY A 158 -8.33 -20.45 -15.26
CA GLY A 158 -9.71 -20.56 -15.77
C GLY A 158 -10.73 -19.85 -14.89
N GLU A 159 -11.99 -19.84 -15.32
CA GLU A 159 -13.10 -19.20 -14.58
C GLU A 159 -13.37 -19.89 -13.22
N THR A 160 -14.13 -19.25 -12.35
CA THR A 160 -14.68 -19.89 -11.14
C THR A 160 -15.60 -21.06 -11.51
N GLY A 161 -15.55 -22.14 -10.74
CA GLY A 161 -16.41 -23.32 -10.94
C GLY A 161 -16.06 -24.25 -12.10
N VAL A 162 -15.01 -23.98 -12.90
CA VAL A 162 -14.61 -24.88 -14.01
C VAL A 162 -13.83 -26.12 -13.56
N GLY A 163 -13.62 -26.32 -12.26
CA GLY A 163 -12.93 -27.49 -11.71
C GLY A 163 -11.40 -27.42 -11.72
N LYS A 164 -10.80 -26.23 -11.57
CA LYS A 164 -9.32 -26.03 -11.49
C LYS A 164 -8.68 -26.81 -10.34
N SER A 165 -9.14 -26.56 -9.12
CA SER A 165 -8.66 -27.20 -7.88
C SER A 165 -8.88 -28.72 -7.89
N LEU A 166 -9.98 -29.17 -8.49
CA LEU A 166 -10.27 -30.59 -8.66
C LEU A 166 -9.34 -31.23 -9.70
N LEU A 167 -9.12 -30.59 -10.86
CA LEU A 167 -8.13 -31.05 -11.84
C LEU A 167 -6.73 -31.13 -11.23
N ALA A 168 -6.30 -30.10 -10.52
CA ALA A 168 -5.00 -30.08 -9.84
C ALA A 168 -4.91 -31.23 -8.80
N SER A 169 -5.96 -31.46 -8.02
CA SER A 169 -6.00 -32.60 -7.09
C SER A 169 -5.94 -33.95 -7.80
N LYS A 170 -6.60 -34.12 -8.95
CA LYS A 170 -6.50 -35.35 -9.77
C LYS A 170 -5.12 -35.54 -10.37
N LEU A 171 -4.47 -34.46 -10.82
CA LEU A 171 -3.06 -34.48 -11.24
C LEU A 171 -2.12 -34.86 -10.11
N ALA A 172 -2.48 -34.55 -8.86
CA ALA A 172 -1.78 -34.99 -7.66
C ALA A 172 -2.06 -36.45 -7.26
N GLY A 173 -2.98 -37.14 -7.97
CA GLY A 173 -3.42 -38.50 -7.64
C GLY A 173 -4.40 -38.58 -6.48
N LEU A 174 -5.02 -37.47 -6.12
CA LEU A 174 -5.92 -37.38 -5.00
C LEU A 174 -7.37 -37.40 -5.49
N ASP A 175 -8.24 -37.98 -4.66
CA ASP A 175 -9.67 -37.93 -4.88
C ASP A 175 -10.27 -36.61 -4.36
N ARG A 176 -11.58 -36.49 -4.47
CA ARG A 176 -12.32 -35.30 -4.02
C ARG A 176 -12.33 -35.17 -2.50
N GLU A 177 -12.30 -36.28 -1.77
CA GLU A 177 -12.35 -36.31 -0.30
C GLU A 177 -11.00 -35.97 0.32
N ASN A 178 -9.90 -36.22 -0.41
CA ASN A 178 -8.52 -35.96 0.00
C ASN A 178 -7.86 -34.87 -0.84
N SER A 179 -8.64 -33.90 -1.34
CA SER A 179 -8.11 -32.84 -2.20
C SER A 179 -7.12 -31.96 -1.45
N VAL A 180 -5.98 -31.67 -2.08
CA VAL A 180 -4.95 -30.78 -1.49
C VAL A 180 -5.33 -29.32 -1.59
N PHE A 181 -6.08 -28.98 -2.63
CA PHE A 181 -6.73 -27.70 -2.83
C PHE A 181 -8.17 -27.81 -2.33
N ARG A 182 -8.68 -26.75 -1.71
CA ARG A 182 -10.07 -26.74 -1.23
C ARG A 182 -11.02 -26.76 -2.43
N VAL A 183 -11.88 -27.77 -2.50
CA VAL A 183 -12.93 -27.89 -3.53
C VAL A 183 -14.27 -27.70 -2.84
N ASP A 184 -15.10 -26.81 -3.36
CA ASP A 184 -16.49 -26.65 -2.93
C ASP A 184 -17.41 -26.78 -4.14
N ASP A 185 -18.67 -27.17 -3.89
CA ASP A 185 -19.74 -27.21 -4.87
C ASP A 185 -20.52 -25.90 -4.95
N THR A 186 -20.22 -24.96 -4.07
CA THR A 186 -20.84 -23.64 -4.09
C THR A 186 -20.34 -22.83 -5.29
N PRO A 187 -21.19 -21.95 -5.87
CA PRO A 187 -20.79 -21.04 -6.93
C PRO A 187 -19.83 -19.93 -6.46
N GLU A 188 -19.59 -19.82 -5.14
CA GLU A 188 -18.69 -18.85 -4.54
C GLU A 188 -17.23 -19.21 -4.81
N SER A 189 -16.38 -18.19 -5.01
CA SER A 189 -14.95 -18.42 -5.22
C SER A 189 -14.30 -18.92 -3.94
N VAL A 190 -14.01 -20.22 -3.89
CA VAL A 190 -13.33 -20.87 -2.76
C VAL A 190 -11.86 -20.46 -2.70
N THR A 191 -11.23 -20.34 -3.87
CA THR A 191 -9.81 -20.03 -4.02
C THR A 191 -9.66 -18.52 -4.10
N VAL A 192 -9.38 -17.89 -2.96
CA VAL A 192 -9.12 -16.44 -2.88
C VAL A 192 -7.64 -16.12 -3.17
N VAL A 193 -6.74 -17.05 -2.83
CA VAL A 193 -5.28 -16.88 -2.94
C VAL A 193 -4.70 -17.95 -3.86
N THR A 194 -3.67 -17.59 -4.63
CA THR A 194 -2.93 -18.58 -5.45
C THR A 194 -2.16 -19.54 -4.56
N ASP A 195 -2.51 -20.83 -4.63
CA ASP A 195 -1.89 -21.89 -3.83
C ASP A 195 -1.04 -22.82 -4.70
N MET A 196 -0.10 -23.52 -4.08
CA MET A 196 0.84 -24.39 -4.76
C MET A 196 1.06 -25.69 -4.01
N TYR A 197 1.09 -26.79 -4.77
CA TYR A 197 1.32 -28.12 -4.25
C TYR A 197 2.35 -28.88 -5.10
N LEU A 198 3.50 -29.19 -4.51
CA LEU A 198 4.43 -30.16 -5.09
C LEU A 198 3.89 -31.57 -4.83
N THR A 199 3.94 -32.48 -5.79
CA THR A 199 3.48 -33.87 -5.63
C THR A 199 4.11 -34.74 -6.71
N HIS A 200 3.74 -36.02 -6.77
CA HIS A 200 4.04 -36.88 -7.90
C HIS A 200 2.85 -36.92 -8.86
N TRP A 201 3.13 -37.03 -10.15
CA TRP A 201 2.08 -37.16 -11.16
C TRP A 201 1.16 -38.34 -10.82
N LEU A 202 -0.14 -38.07 -10.75
CA LEU A 202 -1.17 -39.06 -10.45
C LEU A 202 -0.94 -39.82 -9.14
N GLY A 203 -0.18 -39.24 -8.21
CA GLY A 203 0.15 -39.83 -6.91
C GLY A 203 0.98 -41.11 -7.04
N LYS A 204 1.62 -41.33 -8.19
CA LYS A 204 2.40 -42.53 -8.52
C LYS A 204 3.79 -42.14 -8.98
N ASP A 205 4.72 -43.05 -8.72
CA ASP A 205 6.14 -43.00 -9.11
C ASP A 205 6.94 -41.88 -8.44
N GLU A 206 7.87 -42.28 -7.55
CA GLU A 206 8.79 -41.37 -6.84
C GLU A 206 9.66 -40.51 -7.79
N ASP A 207 9.78 -40.91 -9.06
CA ASP A 207 10.68 -40.30 -10.03
C ASP A 207 10.03 -39.16 -10.86
N GLN A 208 8.72 -38.95 -10.76
CA GLN A 208 8.01 -37.94 -11.57
C GLN A 208 7.27 -36.92 -10.71
N GLU A 209 8.04 -36.04 -10.07
CA GLU A 209 7.50 -34.92 -9.30
C GLU A 209 6.99 -33.79 -10.22
N ILE A 210 5.90 -33.14 -9.80
CA ILE A 210 5.29 -31.97 -10.40
C ILE A 210 4.98 -30.92 -9.34
N VAL A 211 5.14 -29.66 -9.70
CA VAL A 211 4.58 -28.50 -8.99
C VAL A 211 3.27 -28.08 -9.66
N LEU A 212 2.17 -28.14 -8.93
CA LEU A 212 0.86 -27.67 -9.36
C LEU A 212 0.58 -26.31 -8.71
N VAL A 213 0.21 -25.32 -9.51
CA VAL A 213 -0.22 -24.00 -9.03
C VAL A 213 -1.71 -23.86 -9.34
N ASP A 214 -2.53 -23.78 -8.31
CA ASP A 214 -3.98 -23.52 -8.42
C ASP A 214 -4.21 -22.01 -8.27
N THR A 215 -4.82 -21.41 -9.28
CA THR A 215 -5.06 -19.96 -9.28
C THR A 215 -6.50 -19.65 -8.89
N PRO A 216 -6.79 -18.49 -8.28
CA PRO A 216 -8.15 -18.00 -8.09
C PRO A 216 -8.97 -18.09 -9.37
N GLY A 217 -10.27 -18.36 -9.22
CA GLY A 217 -11.18 -18.28 -10.34
C GLY A 217 -11.43 -16.83 -10.76
N LEU A 218 -11.59 -16.62 -12.06
CA LEU A 218 -12.08 -15.35 -12.61
C LEU A 218 -13.60 -15.32 -12.58
N LEU A 219 -14.18 -14.12 -12.58
CA LEU A 219 -15.59 -13.83 -12.27
C LEU A 219 -15.89 -14.03 -10.78
N ASP A 220 -15.02 -13.53 -9.90
CA ASP A 220 -15.46 -13.38 -8.52
C ASP A 220 -16.62 -12.36 -8.47
N SER A 221 -17.67 -12.67 -7.72
CA SER A 221 -18.85 -11.82 -7.55
C SER A 221 -18.51 -10.40 -7.06
N GLU A 222 -17.32 -10.22 -6.48
CA GLU A 222 -16.80 -8.96 -5.95
C GLU A 222 -16.03 -8.11 -6.99
N GLY A 223 -15.87 -8.55 -8.24
CA GLY A 223 -15.27 -7.74 -9.31
C GLY A 223 -13.74 -7.55 -9.18
N ARG A 224 -13.05 -8.35 -8.36
CA ARG A 224 -11.60 -8.27 -8.08
C ARG A 224 -10.70 -8.96 -9.10
N ASP A 225 -11.19 -9.24 -10.31
CA ASP A 225 -10.47 -10.04 -11.32
C ASP A 225 -9.09 -9.44 -11.67
N ALA A 226 -8.95 -8.11 -11.67
CA ALA A 226 -7.68 -7.43 -11.94
C ALA A 226 -6.65 -7.62 -10.81
N GLU A 227 -7.10 -7.58 -9.56
CA GLU A 227 -6.24 -7.79 -8.38
C GLU A 227 -5.77 -9.24 -8.34
N HIS A 228 -6.68 -10.20 -8.54
CA HIS A 228 -6.34 -11.62 -8.59
C HIS A 228 -5.37 -11.96 -9.73
N ALA A 229 -5.56 -11.36 -10.91
CA ALA A 229 -4.62 -11.54 -12.02
C ALA A 229 -3.23 -10.98 -11.69
N THR A 230 -3.18 -9.84 -11.00
CA THR A 230 -1.93 -9.20 -10.59
C THR A 230 -1.20 -10.00 -9.53
N GLU A 231 -1.91 -10.49 -8.51
CA GLU A 231 -1.37 -11.36 -7.47
C GLU A 231 -0.83 -12.68 -8.07
N MET A 232 -1.61 -13.31 -8.95
CA MET A 232 -1.19 -14.52 -9.66
C MET A 232 0.12 -14.28 -10.41
N LEU A 233 0.23 -13.19 -11.18
CA LEU A 233 1.46 -12.85 -11.90
C LEU A 233 2.65 -12.65 -10.97
N ALA A 234 2.45 -12.02 -9.81
CA ALA A 234 3.48 -11.84 -8.80
C ALA A 234 3.98 -13.19 -8.25
N LYS A 235 3.06 -14.11 -7.92
CA LYS A 235 3.39 -15.45 -7.42
C LYS A 235 4.10 -16.30 -8.47
N LEU A 236 3.67 -16.24 -9.74
CA LEU A 236 4.36 -16.91 -10.85
C LEU A 236 5.76 -16.34 -11.09
N ALA A 237 5.94 -15.04 -10.93
CA ALA A 237 7.27 -14.42 -11.01
C ALA A 237 8.20 -14.87 -9.87
N GLN A 238 7.68 -15.00 -8.64
CA GLN A 238 8.43 -15.55 -7.49
C GLN A 238 8.83 -17.02 -7.70
N LEU A 239 7.96 -17.82 -8.32
CA LEU A 239 8.25 -19.21 -8.66
C LEU A 239 9.39 -19.34 -9.68
N GLY A 240 9.62 -18.29 -10.48
CA GLY A 240 10.69 -18.20 -11.44
C GLY A 240 10.30 -18.72 -12.82
N TRP A 241 9.78 -19.94 -12.89
CA TRP A 241 9.51 -20.61 -14.16
C TRP A 241 8.21 -21.41 -14.17
N VAL A 242 7.51 -21.40 -15.31
CA VAL A 242 6.32 -22.23 -15.55
C VAL A 242 6.53 -23.06 -16.81
N HIS A 243 6.32 -24.38 -16.73
CA HIS A 243 6.49 -25.25 -17.88
C HIS A 243 5.21 -25.32 -18.72
N THR A 244 4.05 -25.34 -18.05
CA THR A 244 2.75 -25.48 -18.70
C THR A 244 1.69 -24.59 -18.06
N PHE A 245 0.94 -23.88 -18.88
CA PHE A 245 -0.30 -23.20 -18.49
C PHE A 245 -1.48 -24.04 -18.95
N ALA A 246 -2.22 -24.62 -18.00
CA ALA A 246 -3.42 -25.40 -18.27
C ALA A 246 -4.65 -24.50 -18.22
N ILE A 247 -5.15 -24.11 -19.39
CA ILE A 247 -6.36 -23.31 -19.54
C ILE A 247 -7.57 -24.23 -19.40
N VAL A 248 -8.22 -24.20 -18.24
CA VAL A 248 -9.36 -25.06 -17.92
C VAL A 248 -10.66 -24.42 -18.41
N LEU A 249 -11.40 -25.17 -19.22
CA LEU A 249 -12.68 -24.76 -19.79
C LEU A 249 -13.73 -25.81 -19.43
N ASN A 250 -14.92 -25.37 -19.02
CA ASN A 250 -16.04 -26.28 -18.83
C ASN A 250 -16.54 -26.76 -20.21
N ALA A 251 -16.46 -28.06 -20.50
CA ALA A 251 -16.92 -28.62 -21.76
C ALA A 251 -18.40 -28.39 -22.07
N GLN A 252 -19.22 -28.20 -21.03
CA GLN A 252 -20.65 -27.94 -21.16
C GLN A 252 -20.92 -26.47 -21.52
N ASP A 253 -19.97 -25.56 -21.27
CA ASP A 253 -20.04 -24.15 -21.66
C ASP A 253 -19.12 -23.87 -22.86
N THR A 254 -19.73 -23.64 -24.02
CA THR A 254 -19.00 -23.47 -25.28
C THR A 254 -18.57 -22.04 -25.59
N ARG A 255 -18.67 -21.13 -24.61
CA ARG A 255 -18.41 -19.69 -24.78
C ARG A 255 -17.16 -19.27 -24.02
N LEU A 256 -16.29 -18.53 -24.70
CA LEU A 256 -15.18 -17.82 -24.05
C LEU A 256 -15.70 -16.48 -23.52
N LYS A 257 -15.86 -16.36 -22.20
CA LYS A 257 -16.41 -15.16 -21.56
C LYS A 257 -15.37 -14.04 -21.47
N GLY A 258 -15.86 -12.84 -21.15
CA GLY A 258 -15.06 -11.61 -21.06
C GLY A 258 -13.87 -11.73 -20.10
N PRO A 259 -14.07 -12.12 -18.83
CA PRO A 259 -12.98 -12.14 -17.85
C PRO A 259 -11.86 -13.11 -18.18
N LEU A 260 -12.19 -14.33 -18.64
CA LEU A 260 -11.17 -15.26 -19.12
C LEU A 260 -10.38 -14.69 -20.30
N THR A 261 -11.06 -13.99 -21.22
CA THR A 261 -10.38 -13.29 -22.33
C THR A 261 -9.44 -12.21 -21.82
N GLN A 262 -9.85 -11.44 -20.82
CA GLN A 262 -9.05 -10.38 -20.23
C GLN A 262 -7.81 -10.93 -19.52
N MET A 263 -7.94 -11.98 -18.70
CA MET A 263 -6.78 -12.61 -18.06
C MET A 263 -5.80 -13.20 -19.08
N LEU A 264 -6.30 -13.91 -20.11
CA LEU A 264 -5.43 -14.45 -21.17
C LEU A 264 -4.73 -13.32 -21.94
N THR A 265 -5.40 -12.19 -22.13
CA THR A 265 -4.79 -10.97 -22.71
C THR A 265 -3.69 -10.43 -21.79
N THR A 266 -3.91 -10.39 -20.47
CA THR A 266 -2.90 -9.95 -19.51
C THR A 266 -1.71 -10.89 -19.50
N LEU A 267 -1.91 -12.21 -19.52
CA LEU A 267 -0.82 -13.20 -19.58
C LEU A 267 -0.02 -13.11 -20.88
N GLU A 268 -0.71 -12.96 -22.02
CA GLU A 268 -0.06 -12.77 -23.32
C GLU A 268 0.73 -11.45 -23.36
N LYS A 269 0.20 -10.36 -22.79
CA LYS A 269 0.95 -9.11 -22.63
C LYS A 269 2.17 -9.34 -21.76
N SER A 270 2.01 -9.89 -20.55
CA SER A 270 3.08 -10.08 -19.57
C SER A 270 4.23 -10.95 -20.05
N TYR A 271 3.94 -12.05 -20.75
CA TYR A 271 4.94 -13.06 -21.13
C TYR A 271 5.18 -13.15 -22.64
N GLY A 272 4.48 -12.33 -23.43
CA GLY A 272 4.58 -12.30 -24.88
C GLY A 272 4.07 -13.58 -25.55
N LYS A 273 4.44 -13.74 -26.83
CA LYS A 273 4.03 -14.88 -27.67
C LYS A 273 4.47 -16.24 -27.12
N GLN A 274 5.52 -16.27 -26.30
CA GLN A 274 6.05 -17.51 -25.73
C GLN A 274 5.03 -18.17 -24.81
N PHE A 275 4.18 -17.41 -24.11
CA PHE A 275 3.09 -17.93 -23.28
C PHE A 275 2.31 -19.06 -23.96
N TRP A 276 1.86 -18.83 -25.20
CA TRP A 276 1.08 -19.81 -25.95
C TRP A 276 1.86 -21.07 -26.35
N ALA A 277 3.20 -21.00 -26.43
CA ALA A 277 4.03 -22.19 -26.65
C ALA A 277 4.07 -23.13 -25.43
N HIS A 278 3.71 -22.62 -24.25
CA HIS A 278 3.59 -23.34 -22.98
C HIS A 278 2.12 -23.56 -22.57
N ALA A 279 1.14 -23.11 -23.36
CA ALA A 279 -0.27 -23.25 -23.04
C ALA A 279 -0.86 -24.56 -23.59
N CYS A 280 -1.82 -25.11 -22.86
CA CYS A 280 -2.71 -26.17 -23.33
C CYS A 280 -4.14 -25.92 -22.84
N ILE A 281 -5.10 -26.60 -23.46
CA ILE A 281 -6.52 -26.47 -23.14
C ILE A 281 -6.97 -27.75 -22.45
N VAL A 282 -7.62 -27.63 -21.30
CA VAL A 282 -8.19 -28.76 -20.57
C VAL A 282 -9.71 -28.57 -20.49
N PHE A 283 -10.46 -29.43 -21.14
CA PHE A 283 -11.91 -29.49 -21.05
C PHE A 283 -12.32 -30.31 -19.83
N SER A 284 -12.77 -29.64 -18.77
CA SER A 284 -13.38 -30.28 -17.61
C SER A 284 -14.85 -30.63 -17.88
N HIS A 285 -15.48 -31.39 -16.97
CA HIS A 285 -16.87 -31.86 -17.11
C HIS A 285 -17.13 -32.60 -18.43
N TRP A 286 -16.12 -33.33 -18.94
CA TRP A 286 -16.24 -34.15 -20.13
C TRP A 286 -16.84 -35.52 -19.82
N PHE A 287 -18.05 -35.52 -19.24
CA PHE A 287 -18.68 -36.73 -18.68
C PHE A 287 -18.67 -37.92 -19.64
N MET A 288 -18.13 -39.06 -19.23
CA MET A 288 -18.04 -40.26 -20.07
C MET A 288 -19.26 -41.17 -19.99
N ASP A 289 -20.26 -40.79 -19.18
CA ASP A 289 -21.48 -41.57 -19.04
C ASP A 289 -22.23 -41.70 -20.39
N PRO A 290 -22.93 -42.82 -20.64
CA PRO A 290 -23.61 -43.06 -21.91
C PRO A 290 -24.64 -41.99 -22.30
N ALA A 291 -25.23 -41.26 -21.36
CA ALA A 291 -26.15 -40.17 -21.68
C ALA A 291 -25.40 -38.92 -22.16
N SER A 292 -24.28 -38.56 -21.53
CA SER A 292 -23.43 -37.45 -21.96
C SER A 292 -22.75 -37.72 -23.31
N VAL A 293 -22.26 -38.94 -23.54
CA VAL A 293 -21.74 -39.35 -24.86
C VAL A 293 -22.82 -39.18 -25.95
N ARG A 294 -24.06 -39.61 -25.68
CA ARG A 294 -25.20 -39.42 -26.61
C ARG A 294 -25.58 -37.95 -26.80
N ARG A 295 -25.48 -37.12 -25.75
CA ARG A 295 -25.78 -35.68 -25.80
C ARG A 295 -24.76 -34.90 -26.63
N ARG A 296 -23.48 -35.31 -26.62
CA ARG A 296 -22.43 -34.66 -27.42
C ARG A 296 -22.68 -34.80 -28.93
N LYS A 297 -23.37 -35.85 -29.39
CA LYS A 297 -23.63 -36.13 -30.81
C LYS A 297 -22.33 -36.01 -31.64
N ASP A 298 -22.23 -34.98 -32.49
CA ASP A 298 -21.13 -34.72 -33.41
C ASP A 298 -20.03 -33.83 -32.80
N LYS A 299 -20.14 -33.46 -31.51
CA LYS A 299 -19.12 -32.68 -30.79
C LYS A 299 -18.12 -33.62 -30.12
N ASP A 300 -17.37 -34.36 -30.94
CA ASP A 300 -16.26 -35.17 -30.45
C ASP A 300 -15.07 -34.28 -29.99
N GLU A 301 -14.06 -34.93 -29.41
CA GLU A 301 -12.84 -34.29 -28.92
C GLU A 301 -12.14 -33.49 -30.03
N ASP A 302 -12.17 -34.03 -31.23
CA ASP A 302 -11.55 -33.49 -32.44
C ASP A 302 -12.23 -32.19 -32.89
N PHE A 303 -13.56 -32.18 -32.89
CA PHE A 303 -14.39 -31.01 -33.14
C PHE A 303 -14.15 -29.91 -32.10
N MET A 304 -14.16 -30.28 -30.81
CA MET A 304 -13.95 -29.32 -29.72
C MET A 304 -12.55 -28.71 -29.76
N SER A 305 -11.53 -29.53 -30.00
CA SER A 305 -10.13 -29.10 -30.15
C SER A 305 -9.98 -28.11 -31.30
N ARG A 306 -10.53 -28.43 -32.48
CA ARG A 306 -10.52 -27.53 -33.65
C ARG A 306 -11.23 -26.21 -33.35
N ARG A 307 -12.45 -26.29 -32.85
CA ARG A 307 -13.29 -25.12 -32.56
C ARG A 307 -12.61 -24.16 -31.59
N TRP A 308 -12.07 -24.66 -30.48
CA TRP A 308 -11.48 -23.80 -29.45
C TRP A 308 -10.11 -23.27 -29.84
N ASN A 309 -9.30 -24.07 -30.53
CA ASN A 309 -8.09 -23.54 -31.13
C ASN A 309 -8.44 -22.44 -32.15
N ASP A 310 -9.53 -22.56 -32.93
CA ASP A 310 -9.93 -21.53 -33.90
C ASP A 310 -10.44 -20.28 -33.19
N GLU A 311 -11.23 -20.44 -32.13
CA GLU A 311 -11.77 -19.32 -31.35
C GLU A 311 -10.66 -18.54 -30.64
N LEU A 312 -9.72 -19.23 -29.97
CA LEU A 312 -8.57 -18.58 -29.36
C LEU A 312 -7.70 -17.90 -30.42
N ALA A 313 -7.47 -18.53 -31.58
CA ALA A 313 -6.68 -17.93 -32.64
C ALA A 313 -7.33 -16.70 -33.29
N ARG A 314 -8.66 -16.59 -33.27
CA ARG A 314 -9.37 -15.36 -33.69
C ARG A 314 -9.18 -14.22 -32.70
N ARG A 315 -9.15 -14.49 -31.40
CA ARG A 315 -9.00 -13.47 -30.36
C ARG A 315 -7.55 -13.09 -30.08
N PHE A 316 -6.64 -14.05 -30.23
CA PHE A 316 -5.21 -13.92 -29.92
C PHE A 316 -4.41 -14.25 -31.19
N PRO A 317 -4.11 -13.24 -32.04
CA PRO A 317 -3.48 -13.44 -33.34
C PRO A 317 -2.14 -14.18 -33.29
N PHE A 318 -1.41 -14.12 -32.17
CA PHE A 318 -0.14 -14.85 -32.04
C PHE A 318 -0.32 -16.38 -32.05
N ILE A 319 -1.49 -16.90 -31.71
CA ILE A 319 -1.79 -18.32 -31.90
C ILE A 319 -1.85 -18.67 -33.40
N MET A 320 -2.26 -17.75 -34.27
CA MET A 320 -2.20 -17.96 -35.72
C MET A 320 -0.76 -18.05 -36.23
N GLU A 321 0.18 -17.32 -35.63
CA GLU A 321 1.61 -17.47 -35.95
C GLU A 321 2.14 -18.85 -35.53
N LEU A 322 1.74 -19.37 -34.37
CA LEU A 322 2.08 -20.74 -33.96
C LEU A 322 1.52 -21.80 -34.93
N ARG A 323 0.33 -21.56 -35.48
CA ARG A 323 -0.29 -22.43 -36.51
C ARG A 323 0.46 -22.42 -37.83
N SER A 324 1.23 -21.38 -38.14
CA SER A 324 2.07 -21.39 -39.36
C SER A 324 3.15 -22.48 -39.33
N VAL A 325 3.46 -22.99 -38.13
CA VAL A 325 4.34 -24.16 -37.88
C VAL A 325 3.53 -25.43 -37.59
N ASP A 326 2.24 -25.45 -37.95
CA ASP A 326 1.27 -26.52 -37.73
C ASP A 326 1.11 -26.95 -36.25
N LYS A 327 1.44 -26.04 -35.31
CA LYS A 327 1.34 -26.30 -33.87
C LYS A 327 0.02 -25.75 -33.33
N ARG A 328 -0.96 -26.63 -33.13
CA ARG A 328 -2.18 -26.34 -32.34
C ARG A 328 -1.88 -26.46 -30.85
N LEU A 329 -2.61 -25.72 -30.02
CA LEU A 329 -2.59 -25.93 -28.58
C LEU A 329 -3.11 -27.34 -28.29
N PRO A 330 -2.37 -28.16 -27.52
CA PRO A 330 -2.84 -29.47 -27.08
C PRO A 330 -4.15 -29.33 -26.31
N CYS A 331 -5.09 -30.23 -26.57
CA CYS A 331 -6.37 -30.29 -25.87
C CYS A 331 -6.50 -31.62 -25.12
N PHE A 332 -7.02 -31.55 -23.90
CA PHE A 332 -7.25 -32.68 -23.03
C PHE A 332 -8.70 -32.71 -22.54
N PHE A 333 -9.27 -33.90 -22.40
CA PHE A 333 -10.69 -34.09 -22.10
C PHE A 333 -10.87 -34.86 -20.79
N VAL A 334 -11.13 -34.10 -19.71
CA VAL A 334 -11.07 -34.58 -18.34
C VAL A 334 -12.47 -34.67 -17.75
N ASP A 335 -12.84 -35.88 -17.34
CA ASP A 335 -14.00 -36.13 -16.49
C ASP A 335 -13.54 -36.28 -15.04
N SER A 336 -13.49 -35.17 -14.30
CA SER A 336 -13.00 -35.17 -12.93
C SER A 336 -13.89 -35.97 -11.96
N ASP A 337 -15.16 -36.21 -12.34
CA ASP A 337 -16.14 -36.98 -11.57
C ASP A 337 -16.26 -38.44 -12.07
N ALA A 338 -15.35 -38.89 -12.93
CA ALA A 338 -15.34 -40.24 -13.48
C ALA A 338 -15.52 -41.30 -12.40
N ALA A 339 -16.53 -42.16 -12.56
CA ALA A 339 -16.78 -43.26 -11.64
C ALA A 339 -15.67 -44.32 -11.72
N GLU A 340 -15.62 -45.19 -10.72
CA GLU A 340 -14.73 -46.36 -10.76
C GLU A 340 -14.97 -47.21 -12.02
N GLY A 341 -13.92 -47.87 -12.52
CA GLY A 341 -14.00 -48.77 -13.66
C GLY A 341 -13.42 -48.20 -14.94
N GLU A 342 -14.18 -48.21 -16.03
CA GLU A 342 -13.71 -47.83 -17.37
C GLU A 342 -13.47 -46.31 -17.49
N GLU A 343 -14.35 -45.50 -16.89
CA GLU A 343 -14.22 -44.03 -16.90
C GLU A 343 -12.94 -43.58 -16.19
N SER A 344 -12.66 -44.13 -15.00
CA SER A 344 -11.40 -43.88 -14.27
C SER A 344 -10.14 -44.28 -15.07
N LYS A 345 -10.21 -45.34 -15.90
CA LYS A 345 -9.09 -45.74 -16.78
C LYS A 345 -8.88 -44.74 -17.91
N LEU A 346 -9.95 -44.24 -18.52
CA LEU A 346 -9.90 -43.22 -19.56
C LEU A 346 -9.36 -41.90 -19.00
N LEU A 347 -9.88 -41.47 -17.84
CA LEU A 347 -9.35 -40.31 -17.11
C LEU A 347 -7.85 -40.47 -16.84
N SER A 348 -7.44 -41.62 -16.29
CA SER A 348 -6.02 -41.89 -16.00
C SER A 348 -5.15 -41.87 -17.27
N ALA A 349 -5.66 -42.36 -18.40
CA ALA A 349 -4.94 -42.33 -19.66
C ALA A 349 -4.77 -40.89 -20.18
N GLU A 350 -5.82 -40.07 -20.08
CA GLU A 350 -5.77 -38.68 -20.54
C GLU A 350 -4.89 -37.81 -19.64
N LEU A 351 -4.94 -38.00 -18.31
CA LEU A 351 -4.03 -37.28 -17.41
C LEU A 351 -2.57 -37.72 -17.57
N ARG A 352 -2.29 -38.98 -17.96
CA ARG A 352 -0.93 -39.40 -18.34
C ARG A 352 -0.45 -38.70 -19.61
N ARG A 353 -1.31 -38.61 -20.62
CA ARG A 353 -1.02 -37.87 -21.85
C ARG A 353 -0.75 -36.39 -21.57
N PHE A 354 -1.50 -35.79 -20.63
CA PHE A 354 -1.23 -34.44 -20.13
C PHE A 354 0.15 -34.34 -19.46
N ALA A 355 0.46 -35.26 -18.54
CA ALA A 355 1.74 -35.29 -17.82
C ALA A 355 2.94 -35.43 -18.77
N GLU A 356 2.83 -36.30 -19.78
CA GLU A 356 3.86 -36.49 -20.81
C GLU A 356 4.14 -35.19 -21.55
N ILE A 357 3.10 -34.49 -22.03
CA ILE A 357 3.26 -33.22 -22.75
C ILE A 357 3.81 -32.13 -21.82
N ALA A 358 3.25 -32.00 -20.62
CA ALA A 358 3.69 -31.00 -19.65
C ALA A 358 5.16 -31.19 -19.24
N SER A 359 5.63 -32.45 -19.18
CA SER A 359 7.02 -32.80 -18.85
C SER A 359 8.04 -32.60 -19.97
N GLN A 360 7.55 -32.38 -21.20
CA GLN A 360 8.36 -32.12 -22.40
C GLN A 360 8.49 -30.62 -22.71
N ASN A 361 7.59 -29.80 -22.17
CA ASN A 361 7.67 -28.36 -22.34
C ASN A 361 8.94 -27.80 -21.69
N LEU A 362 9.58 -26.87 -22.38
CA LEU A 362 10.66 -26.06 -21.79
C LEU A 362 10.08 -25.15 -20.69
N PRO A 363 10.89 -24.69 -19.74
CA PRO A 363 10.46 -23.70 -18.76
C PRO A 363 10.33 -22.30 -19.40
N LEU A 364 9.22 -21.61 -19.15
CA LEU A 364 9.02 -20.19 -19.45
C LEU A 364 9.53 -19.34 -18.28
N ASP A 365 10.41 -18.37 -18.53
CA ASP A 365 10.95 -17.48 -17.48
C ASP A 365 9.90 -16.44 -17.07
N CYS A 366 9.18 -16.72 -15.98
CA CYS A 366 8.15 -15.82 -15.47
C CYS A 366 8.73 -14.62 -14.70
N ARG A 367 10.05 -14.52 -14.50
CA ARG A 367 10.68 -13.36 -13.84
C ARG A 367 10.75 -12.13 -14.75
N LYS A 368 10.60 -12.33 -16.07
CA LYS A 368 10.69 -11.28 -17.10
C LYS A 368 9.34 -10.59 -17.38
N VAL A 369 8.51 -10.43 -16.35
CA VAL A 369 7.23 -9.72 -16.50
C VAL A 369 7.46 -8.34 -17.11
N LEU A 370 6.68 -7.95 -18.11
CA LEU A 370 6.83 -6.66 -18.79
C LEU A 370 6.83 -5.48 -17.79
N PRO A 371 7.64 -4.42 -18.03
CA PRO A 371 7.65 -3.20 -17.22
C PRO A 371 6.26 -2.57 -17.03
N ASP A 372 5.37 -2.69 -18.02
CA ASP A 372 4.01 -2.13 -17.97
C ASP A 372 3.15 -2.76 -16.86
N VAL A 373 3.35 -4.07 -16.63
CA VAL A 373 2.65 -4.83 -15.59
C VAL A 373 3.31 -4.56 -14.25
N GLN A 374 4.64 -4.45 -14.19
CA GLN A 374 5.32 -3.98 -12.98
C GLN A 374 4.94 -2.54 -12.61
N ALA A 375 4.73 -1.66 -13.58
CA ALA A 375 4.30 -0.28 -13.37
C ALA A 375 2.82 -0.19 -12.97
N ALA A 376 1.95 -1.04 -13.55
CA ALA A 376 0.57 -1.20 -13.12
C ALA A 376 0.48 -1.77 -11.69
N MET A 377 1.34 -2.73 -11.34
CA MET A 377 1.56 -3.22 -9.96
C MET A 377 2.01 -2.12 -9.00
N LEU A 378 2.54 -1.02 -9.52
CA LEU A 378 3.06 0.13 -8.77
C LEU A 378 2.22 1.41 -8.95
N GLY A 379 1.06 1.33 -9.60
CA GLY A 379 0.07 2.42 -9.68
C GLY A 379 0.37 3.58 -10.65
N ALA A 380 1.26 3.44 -11.65
CA ALA A 380 1.57 4.51 -12.60
C ALA A 380 1.05 4.22 -14.03
N SER A 381 0.32 5.16 -14.65
CA SER A 381 -0.13 5.04 -16.05
C SER A 381 0.84 5.71 -17.04
N VAL A 382 1.12 5.05 -18.18
CA VAL A 382 2.04 5.53 -19.22
C VAL A 382 1.28 5.70 -20.56
N PRO A 383 1.40 6.82 -21.29
CA PRO A 383 0.66 7.06 -22.55
C PRO A 383 1.05 6.14 -23.72
N ALA A 384 0.08 5.80 -24.58
CA ALA A 384 0.23 4.87 -25.72
C ALA A 384 1.30 5.28 -26.75
N ASP A 385 1.47 6.57 -27.02
CA ASP A 385 2.46 7.06 -27.98
C ASP A 385 3.90 6.95 -27.44
N ALA A 386 4.06 7.11 -26.11
CA ALA A 386 5.32 6.87 -25.42
C ALA A 386 5.66 5.37 -25.40
N LEU A 387 4.64 4.51 -25.36
CA LEU A 387 4.77 3.06 -25.49
C LEU A 387 5.19 2.65 -26.91
N GLU A 388 4.61 3.23 -27.96
CA GLU A 388 4.99 2.95 -29.35
C GLU A 388 6.44 3.38 -29.64
N LEU A 389 6.85 4.55 -29.12
CA LEU A 389 8.24 5.01 -29.20
C LEU A 389 9.19 4.14 -28.37
N ALA A 390 8.82 3.78 -27.14
CA ALA A 390 9.62 2.89 -26.29
C ALA A 390 9.78 1.50 -26.92
N GLN A 391 8.73 0.97 -27.54
CA GLN A 391 8.73 -0.32 -28.22
C GLN A 391 9.59 -0.28 -29.50
N HIS A 392 9.48 0.78 -30.31
CA HIS A 392 10.35 1.00 -31.46
C HIS A 392 11.83 1.14 -31.06
N LEU A 393 12.11 1.85 -29.97
CA LEU A 393 13.46 1.97 -29.43
C LEU A 393 13.97 0.63 -28.91
N ARG A 394 13.14 -0.20 -28.25
CA ARG A 394 13.51 -1.55 -27.77
C ARG A 394 13.86 -2.54 -28.89
N GLU A 395 13.40 -2.31 -30.11
CA GLU A 395 13.70 -3.18 -31.27
C GLU A 395 15.04 -2.87 -31.94
N LEU A 396 15.61 -1.68 -31.74
CA LEU A 396 16.91 -1.28 -32.28
C LEU A 396 18.06 -1.77 -31.39
N ASP A 397 19.27 -1.93 -31.92
CA ASP A 397 20.46 -2.23 -31.10
C ASP A 397 21.02 -0.94 -30.44
N LEU A 398 21.72 -1.03 -29.31
CA LEU A 398 22.19 0.15 -28.55
C LEU A 398 23.00 1.14 -29.41
N VAL A 399 23.78 0.61 -30.34
CA VAL A 399 24.62 1.36 -31.29
C VAL A 399 23.79 2.16 -32.29
N GLU A 400 22.57 1.72 -32.60
CA GLU A 400 21.64 2.42 -33.50
C GLU A 400 20.69 3.36 -32.74
N ARG A 401 20.40 3.08 -31.46
CA ARG A 401 19.51 3.89 -30.59
C ARG A 401 20.10 5.26 -30.24
N LEU A 402 21.35 5.30 -29.77
CA LEU A 402 21.96 6.52 -29.25
C LEU A 402 22.08 7.64 -30.30
N PRO A 403 22.62 7.36 -31.50
CA PRO A 403 22.76 8.38 -32.54
C PRO A 403 21.42 8.96 -32.99
N ARG A 404 20.36 8.14 -33.07
CA ARG A 404 19.02 8.63 -33.46
C ARG A 404 18.36 9.50 -32.40
N LEU A 405 18.54 9.20 -31.12
CA LEU A 405 18.02 10.04 -30.03
C LEU A 405 18.71 11.41 -30.00
N ILE A 406 19.99 11.46 -30.37
CA ILE A 406 20.81 12.67 -30.47
C ILE A 406 20.51 13.43 -31.78
N GLU A 407 20.43 12.74 -32.93
CA GLU A 407 20.16 13.36 -34.25
C GLU A 407 18.77 13.99 -34.36
N ASN A 408 17.79 13.50 -33.58
CA ASN A 408 16.44 14.06 -33.55
C ASN A 408 16.25 15.09 -32.42
N ASP A 409 17.33 15.52 -31.74
CA ASP A 409 17.30 16.50 -30.64
C ASP A 409 16.36 16.12 -29.49
N ILE A 410 16.15 14.82 -29.26
CA ILE A 410 15.24 14.32 -28.23
C ILE A 410 15.94 14.30 -26.86
N PHE A 411 17.21 13.87 -26.80
CA PHE A 411 18.03 13.89 -25.58
C PHE A 411 19.53 14.03 -25.88
N THR A 412 20.26 14.70 -24.98
CA THR A 412 21.73 14.66 -24.96
C THR A 412 22.24 13.45 -24.17
N VAL A 413 23.48 13.00 -24.42
CA VAL A 413 24.13 11.91 -23.66
C VAL A 413 24.22 12.26 -22.17
N GLU A 414 24.39 13.54 -21.85
CA GLU A 414 24.41 14.05 -20.48
C GLU A 414 23.03 13.99 -19.80
N ALA A 415 21.95 14.35 -20.51
CA ALA A 415 20.58 14.24 -19.99
C ALA A 415 20.19 12.78 -19.74
N LEU A 416 20.53 11.86 -20.65
CA LEU A 416 20.37 10.41 -20.45
C LEU A 416 21.25 9.90 -19.29
N GLY A 417 22.42 10.51 -19.12
CA GLY A 417 23.34 10.32 -17.99
C GLY A 417 22.72 10.61 -16.63
N ARG A 418 21.78 11.57 -16.55
CA ARG A 418 21.16 12.01 -15.28
C ARG A 418 19.86 11.26 -14.92
N LEU A 419 19.23 10.56 -15.87
CA LEU A 419 18.03 9.77 -15.60
C LEU A 419 18.35 8.59 -14.67
N ARG A 420 17.47 8.23 -13.73
CA ARG A 420 17.71 7.09 -12.82
C ARG A 420 17.82 5.77 -13.60
N ASN A 421 18.64 4.83 -13.11
CA ASN A 421 18.79 3.49 -13.73
C ASN A 421 17.47 2.71 -13.81
N ARG A 422 16.52 3.05 -12.94
CA ARG A 422 15.16 2.53 -12.95
C ARG A 422 14.37 3.12 -14.13
N THR A 423 14.40 4.44 -14.31
CA THR A 423 13.76 5.12 -15.45
C THR A 423 14.30 4.62 -16.80
N LEU A 424 15.62 4.41 -16.93
CA LEU A 424 16.21 3.86 -18.17
C LEU A 424 15.82 2.40 -18.44
N ARG A 425 15.62 1.60 -17.38
CA ARG A 425 15.15 0.20 -17.50
C ARG A 425 13.66 0.14 -17.81
N ASP A 426 12.86 0.82 -17.01
CA ASP A 426 11.41 0.70 -16.99
C ASP A 426 10.81 1.38 -18.23
N LEU A 427 11.33 2.55 -18.62
CA LEU A 427 10.83 3.31 -19.77
C LEU A 427 11.45 2.81 -21.08
N LEU A 428 12.78 2.76 -21.17
CA LEU A 428 13.49 2.51 -22.44
C LEU A 428 13.86 1.03 -22.67
N GLY A 429 13.63 0.15 -21.69
CA GLY A 429 13.92 -1.28 -21.80
C GLY A 429 15.41 -1.61 -21.89
N TRP A 430 16.29 -0.71 -21.45
CA TRP A 430 17.74 -0.93 -21.54
C TRP A 430 18.19 -1.95 -20.48
N SER A 431 19.00 -2.92 -20.92
CA SER A 431 19.66 -3.88 -20.05
C SER A 431 20.66 -3.21 -19.11
N SER A 432 21.02 -3.88 -18.02
CA SER A 432 22.07 -3.39 -17.12
C SER A 432 23.40 -3.20 -17.84
N GLN A 433 23.70 -3.98 -18.89
CA GLN A 433 24.91 -3.80 -19.69
C GLN A 433 24.85 -2.53 -20.54
N GLU A 434 23.72 -2.24 -21.16
CA GLU A 434 23.49 -1.02 -21.94
C GLU A 434 23.50 0.23 -21.04
N ILE A 435 22.85 0.17 -19.88
CA ILE A 435 22.90 1.22 -18.86
C ILE A 435 24.33 1.40 -18.38
N ASN A 436 25.04 0.32 -18.04
CA ASN A 436 26.43 0.40 -17.63
C ASN A 436 27.33 0.91 -18.75
N THR A 437 27.00 0.67 -20.02
CA THR A 437 27.74 1.20 -21.18
C THR A 437 27.47 2.69 -21.37
N LEU A 438 26.22 3.14 -21.23
CA LEU A 438 25.86 4.57 -21.20
C LEU A 438 26.55 5.26 -20.02
N ARG A 439 26.50 4.66 -18.83
CA ARG A 439 27.16 5.17 -17.63
C ARG A 439 28.66 5.20 -17.81
N SER A 440 29.27 4.14 -18.33
CA SER A 440 30.70 4.14 -18.66
C SER A 440 31.04 5.20 -19.70
N ALA A 441 30.18 5.45 -20.69
CA ALA A 441 30.39 6.50 -21.68
C ALA A 441 30.19 7.91 -21.09
N ALA A 442 29.27 8.07 -20.14
CA ALA A 442 29.06 9.31 -19.38
C ALA A 442 30.18 9.54 -18.34
N ASP A 443 30.67 8.47 -17.70
CA ASP A 443 31.73 8.44 -16.69
C ASP A 443 33.12 8.65 -17.33
N VAL A 444 33.32 8.19 -18.58
CA VAL A 444 34.50 8.56 -19.40
C VAL A 444 34.50 10.05 -19.72
N VAL A 445 33.33 10.69 -19.68
CA VAL A 445 33.16 12.14 -19.86
C VAL A 445 33.16 12.89 -18.52
N SER A 446 32.96 12.23 -17.35
CA SER A 446 33.00 12.84 -16.00
C SER A 446 33.71 12.00 -14.90
N THR A 447 35.04 11.87 -15.00
CA THR A 447 36.11 11.86 -13.94
C THR A 447 35.92 11.27 -12.51
N GLU A 448 37.00 10.61 -12.02
CA GLU A 448 37.50 10.43 -10.62
C GLU A 448 37.17 9.17 -9.78
N ASN A 449 38.21 8.64 -9.12
CA ASN A 449 38.24 7.43 -8.26
C ASN A 449 37.54 7.71 -6.90
N PRO A 450 36.65 6.84 -6.38
CA PRO A 450 35.96 7.05 -5.09
C PRO A 450 36.89 7.22 -3.87
N GLU A 451 38.12 6.70 -3.91
CA GLU A 451 39.12 7.00 -2.87
C GLU A 451 39.52 8.48 -2.84
N HIS A 452 39.45 9.19 -3.98
CA HIS A 452 39.69 10.63 -4.05
C HIS A 452 38.54 11.46 -3.46
N VAL A 453 37.30 10.96 -3.45
CA VAL A 453 36.15 11.70 -2.91
C VAL A 453 36.26 11.80 -1.39
N LEU A 454 36.53 10.68 -0.70
CA LEU A 454 36.73 10.68 0.76
C LEU A 454 37.94 11.51 1.17
N VAL A 455 39.05 11.41 0.43
CA VAL A 455 40.25 12.22 0.68
C VAL A 455 39.97 13.70 0.51
N ARG A 456 39.25 14.09 -0.55
CA ARG A 456 38.92 15.50 -0.81
C ARG A 456 37.98 16.08 0.26
N ASP A 457 36.97 15.33 0.68
CA ASP A 457 36.01 15.78 1.69
C ASP A 457 36.71 15.97 3.05
N PHE A 458 37.65 15.08 3.39
CA PHE A 458 38.42 15.19 4.64
C PHE A 458 39.49 16.29 4.56
N GLU A 459 40.13 16.48 3.40
CA GLU A 459 41.00 17.63 3.15
C GLU A 459 40.26 18.95 3.30
N ALA A 460 39.02 19.03 2.80
CA ALA A 460 38.18 20.23 2.91
C ALA A 460 37.84 20.58 4.36
N LEU A 461 37.74 19.58 5.24
CA LEU A 461 37.49 19.73 6.67
C LEU A 461 38.76 19.87 7.52
N GLY A 462 39.95 19.82 6.91
CA GLY A 462 41.22 19.86 7.63
C GLY A 462 41.52 18.59 8.45
N LEU A 463 40.87 17.47 8.11
CA LEU A 463 41.12 16.17 8.73
C LEU A 463 42.34 15.48 8.10
N PRO A 464 43.18 14.77 8.87
CA PRO A 464 44.40 14.16 8.35
C PRO A 464 44.08 12.97 7.43
N THR A 465 44.34 13.13 6.13
CA THR A 465 44.04 12.14 5.10
C THR A 465 45.05 11.00 5.00
N GLU A 466 46.29 11.21 5.42
CA GLU A 466 47.34 10.18 5.43
C GLU A 466 46.98 8.98 6.30
N ALA A 467 46.34 9.22 7.46
CA ALA A 467 45.92 8.17 8.37
C ALA A 467 44.75 7.35 7.80
N ILE A 468 43.85 7.98 7.04
CA ILE A 468 42.69 7.33 6.42
C ILE A 468 43.13 6.48 5.23
N LEU A 469 43.97 7.04 4.36
CA LEU A 469 44.59 6.31 3.25
C LEU A 469 45.43 5.14 3.78
N GLY A 470 46.13 5.32 4.90
CA GLY A 470 46.89 4.27 5.58
C GLY A 470 46.02 3.21 6.28
N SER A 471 44.78 3.57 6.68
CA SER A 471 43.85 2.66 7.36
C SER A 471 43.20 1.64 6.42
N GLY A 472 43.10 1.97 5.12
CA GLY A 472 42.40 1.17 4.13
C GLY A 472 40.90 1.00 4.41
N LEU A 473 40.31 1.91 5.20
CA LEU A 473 38.88 1.93 5.50
C LEU A 473 38.11 2.60 4.38
N THR A 474 37.00 1.99 3.98
CA THR A 474 36.02 2.62 3.09
C THR A 474 35.18 3.67 3.85
N SER A 475 34.53 4.59 3.13
CA SER A 475 33.66 5.60 3.73
C SER A 475 32.56 4.97 4.60
N THR A 476 31.90 3.92 4.13
CA THR A 476 30.90 3.17 4.89
C THR A 476 31.48 2.52 6.13
N GLU A 477 32.69 1.97 6.03
CA GLU A 477 33.34 1.38 7.19
C GLU A 477 33.71 2.42 8.24
N LEU A 478 34.06 3.64 7.82
CA LEU A 478 34.38 4.73 8.72
C LEU A 478 33.11 5.25 9.42
N LEU A 479 32.03 5.51 8.66
CA LEU A 479 30.73 6.00 9.18
C LEU A 479 30.03 5.05 10.16
N ALA A 480 30.40 3.77 10.18
CA ALA A 480 29.87 2.74 11.07
C ALA A 480 30.75 2.47 12.30
N MET A 481 31.85 3.21 12.48
CA MET A 481 32.74 3.02 13.64
C MET A 481 32.30 3.86 14.83
N GLU A 482 32.57 3.36 16.02
CA GLU A 482 32.50 4.16 17.25
C GLU A 482 33.56 5.25 17.23
N ASP A 483 33.26 6.41 17.81
CA ASP A 483 34.12 7.58 17.79
C ASP A 483 35.49 7.29 18.44
N ARG A 484 35.51 6.47 19.48
CA ARG A 484 36.75 5.98 20.11
C ARG A 484 37.62 5.19 19.14
N GLU A 485 37.01 4.42 18.25
CA GLU A 485 37.74 3.64 17.27
C GLU A 485 38.16 4.47 16.06
N VAL A 486 37.36 5.46 15.65
CA VAL A 486 37.77 6.47 14.65
C VAL A 486 38.98 7.25 15.17
N MET A 487 38.95 7.73 16.42
CA MET A 487 40.11 8.36 17.06
C MET A 487 41.35 7.45 17.05
N ARG A 488 41.18 6.17 17.39
CA ARG A 488 42.28 5.21 17.45
C ARG A 488 42.86 4.88 16.08
N VAL A 489 42.02 4.68 15.06
CA VAL A 489 42.44 4.23 13.73
C VAL A 489 42.91 5.38 12.85
N CYS A 490 42.21 6.51 12.89
CA CYS A 490 42.54 7.69 12.11
C CYS A 490 43.49 8.66 12.84
N GLY A 491 43.77 8.41 14.13
CA GLY A 491 44.64 9.26 14.94
C GLY A 491 44.06 10.65 15.19
N PHE A 492 42.73 10.78 15.15
CA PHE A 492 42.05 12.05 15.36
C PHE A 492 42.20 12.51 16.81
N LYS A 493 42.47 13.81 16.98
CA LYS A 493 42.36 14.49 18.27
C LYS A 493 40.90 14.83 18.55
N VAL A 494 40.60 15.19 19.80
CA VAL A 494 39.24 15.58 20.22
C VAL A 494 38.67 16.70 19.35
N GLU A 495 39.49 17.69 18.96
CA GLU A 495 39.02 18.78 18.10
C GLU A 495 38.73 18.34 16.65
N GLN A 496 39.34 17.23 16.22
CA GLN A 496 39.12 16.65 14.89
C GLN A 496 37.92 15.72 14.87
N MET A 497 37.53 15.14 16.02
CA MET A 497 36.30 14.37 16.10
C MET A 497 35.08 15.24 15.83
N GLN A 498 35.03 16.46 16.34
CA GLN A 498 33.93 17.39 16.06
C GLN A 498 33.73 17.64 14.56
N LEU A 499 34.82 17.79 13.80
CA LEU A 499 34.78 17.96 12.35
C LEU A 499 34.37 16.67 11.61
N TYR A 500 34.76 15.52 12.15
CA TYR A 500 34.34 14.22 11.63
C TYR A 500 32.86 13.93 11.92
N ASP A 501 32.35 14.30 13.09
CA ASP A 501 30.95 14.13 13.46
C ASP A 501 30.06 15.04 12.61
N GLU A 502 30.50 16.27 12.32
CA GLU A 502 29.81 17.14 11.36
C GLU A 502 29.80 16.53 9.95
N TYR A 503 30.90 15.93 9.50
CA TYR A 503 30.94 15.19 8.24
C TYR A 503 29.97 14.00 8.26
N ARG A 504 29.99 13.21 9.33
CA ARG A 504 29.18 12.01 9.51
C ARG A 504 27.69 12.35 9.48
N GLU A 505 27.26 13.36 10.23
CA GLU A 505 25.89 13.89 10.18
C GLU A 505 25.51 14.37 8.78
N THR A 506 26.41 15.12 8.11
CA THR A 506 26.14 15.68 6.78
C THR A 506 25.94 14.58 5.73
N VAL A 507 26.74 13.51 5.80
CA VAL A 507 26.62 12.36 4.89
C VAL A 507 25.39 11.52 5.20
N LEU A 508 25.03 11.37 6.48
CA LEU A 508 23.91 10.54 6.93
C LEU A 508 22.56 11.26 6.95
N ARG A 509 22.54 12.58 6.78
CA ARG A 509 21.32 13.40 6.78
C ARG A 509 20.24 12.81 5.86
N ASN A 510 19.02 12.73 6.38
CA ASN A 510 17.85 12.16 5.70
C ASN A 510 17.99 10.68 5.31
N GLN A 511 19.10 10.02 5.65
CA GLN A 511 19.21 8.58 5.50
C GLN A 511 18.44 7.89 6.60
N ARG A 512 17.89 6.73 6.25
CA ARG A 512 17.22 5.84 7.18
C ARG A 512 18.21 5.38 8.25
N VAL A 513 17.77 5.43 9.51
CA VAL A 513 18.54 4.92 10.64
C VAL A 513 18.56 3.39 10.59
N THR A 514 19.75 2.83 10.38
CA THR A 514 20.01 1.39 10.42
C THR A 514 20.88 1.05 11.62
N ALA A 515 20.82 -0.19 12.11
CA ALA A 515 21.54 -0.60 13.32
C ALA A 515 23.05 -0.34 13.21
N ASP A 516 23.60 -0.53 12.01
CA ASP A 516 25.04 -0.35 11.70
C ASP A 516 25.48 1.13 11.67
N LEU A 517 24.54 2.07 11.68
CA LEU A 517 24.79 3.51 11.62
C LEU A 517 24.42 4.20 12.93
N LEU A 518 24.05 3.46 13.97
CA LEU A 518 23.70 4.04 15.27
C LEU A 518 24.93 4.38 16.09
N TRP A 519 24.87 5.54 16.73
CA TRP A 519 25.79 5.92 17.79
C TRP A 519 25.01 6.65 18.90
N GLU A 520 25.62 6.68 20.08
CA GLU A 520 25.09 7.42 21.22
C GLU A 520 25.12 8.92 20.92
N GLY A 521 24.03 9.63 21.21
CA GLY A 521 23.93 11.05 20.89
C GLY A 521 23.49 11.34 19.46
N ALA A 522 23.30 10.33 18.60
CA ALA A 522 22.81 10.53 17.25
C ALA A 522 21.45 11.27 17.26
N ILE A 523 21.36 12.37 16.52
CA ILE A 523 20.14 13.17 16.37
C ILE A 523 19.29 12.61 15.24
N VAL A 524 18.02 12.35 15.53
CA VAL A 524 17.07 11.69 14.64
C VAL A 524 15.72 12.38 14.61
N THR A 525 14.99 12.22 13.51
CA THR A 525 13.59 12.63 13.33
C THR A 525 12.74 11.45 12.89
N ARG A 526 11.43 11.53 13.15
CA ARG A 526 10.46 10.60 12.56
C ARG A 526 10.19 10.97 11.10
N ASN A 527 9.97 9.97 10.23
CA ASN A 527 9.48 10.23 8.88
C ASN A 527 8.03 10.75 8.93
N THR A 528 7.78 11.92 8.36
CA THR A 528 6.46 12.59 8.36
C THR A 528 5.55 12.21 7.19
N THR A 529 6.04 11.41 6.24
CA THR A 529 5.29 11.06 5.03
C THR A 529 4.40 9.84 5.26
N GLY A 530 3.09 10.06 5.49
CA GLY A 530 2.07 9.01 5.36
C GLY A 530 1.08 8.81 6.52
N TRP A 531 1.13 9.60 7.58
CA TRP A 531 0.24 9.41 8.73
C TRP A 531 -1.01 10.30 8.65
N ALA A 532 -2.18 9.67 8.56
CA ALA A 532 -3.43 10.26 9.03
C ALA A 532 -3.56 9.93 10.51
N TYR A 533 -3.78 10.95 11.35
CA TYR A 533 -3.89 10.85 12.81
C TYR A 533 -4.85 9.72 13.23
N GLY A 534 -4.31 8.64 13.80
CA GLY A 534 -5.09 7.53 14.34
C GLY A 534 -4.19 6.46 14.98
N ASP A 535 -4.44 6.22 16.26
CA ASP A 535 -3.87 5.21 17.17
C ASP A 535 -2.39 5.33 17.61
N ASP A 536 -2.25 5.58 18.92
CA ASP A 536 -1.14 5.26 19.82
C ASP A 536 0.17 6.07 19.84
N SER A 537 0.34 7.15 19.06
CA SER A 537 1.48 8.04 19.29
C SER A 537 1.11 9.50 19.47
N ARG A 538 1.65 10.12 20.53
CA ARG A 538 1.33 11.50 20.92
C ARG A 538 1.78 12.45 19.80
N PRO A 539 0.93 13.37 19.32
CA PRO A 539 1.23 14.33 18.24
C PRO A 539 2.55 15.10 18.41
N GLN A 540 3.03 15.25 19.64
CA GLN A 540 4.19 16.04 20.01
C GLN A 540 5.53 15.38 19.62
N ASP A 541 5.57 14.05 19.45
CA ASP A 541 6.80 13.33 19.09
C ASP A 541 7.13 13.38 17.59
N PHE A 542 6.21 13.85 16.75
CA PHE A 542 6.36 13.86 15.29
C PHE A 542 7.14 15.06 14.75
N LEU A 543 7.28 16.14 15.53
CA LEU A 543 7.73 17.44 15.02
C LEU A 543 9.08 17.91 15.61
N ALA A 544 9.57 17.28 16.67
CA ALA A 544 10.83 17.64 17.31
C ALA A 544 11.90 16.56 17.03
N PRO A 545 13.19 16.95 16.95
CA PRO A 545 14.28 15.98 16.93
C PRO A 545 14.30 15.17 18.22
N GLY A 546 14.81 13.96 18.12
CA GLY A 546 15.12 13.09 19.23
C GLY A 546 16.59 12.66 19.18
N MET A 547 17.09 12.16 20.30
CA MET A 547 18.46 11.70 20.44
C MET A 547 18.49 10.25 20.89
N ILE A 548 19.37 9.47 20.30
CA ILE A 548 19.52 8.06 20.63
C ILE A 548 20.32 7.94 21.92
N ILE A 549 19.68 7.43 22.97
CA ILE A 549 20.30 7.26 24.30
C ILE A 549 20.96 5.89 24.41
N ASN A 550 20.20 4.86 24.04
CA ASN A 550 20.62 3.48 24.09
C ASN A 550 19.87 2.70 23.03
N TRP A 551 20.48 1.62 22.57
CA TRP A 551 19.84 0.72 21.63
C TRP A 551 20.31 -0.70 21.91
N ARG A 552 19.50 -1.64 21.48
CA ARG A 552 19.89 -3.03 21.43
C ARG A 552 20.07 -3.35 19.96
N ASP A 553 21.30 -3.64 19.56
CA ASP A 553 21.58 -4.01 18.17
C ASP A 553 20.83 -5.30 17.79
N LEU A 554 20.95 -5.70 16.53
CA LEU A 554 20.31 -6.93 16.04
C LEU A 554 20.88 -8.20 16.71
N ASP A 555 22.04 -8.08 17.36
CA ASP A 555 22.71 -9.17 18.08
C ASP A 555 22.22 -9.27 19.53
N GLY A 556 21.43 -8.30 20.00
CA GLY A 556 21.01 -8.26 21.38
C GLY A 556 22.07 -7.67 22.31
N GLU A 557 23.15 -7.08 21.80
CA GLU A 557 24.09 -6.33 22.63
C GLU A 557 23.48 -4.95 22.91
N ALA A 558 23.57 -4.53 24.17
CA ALA A 558 23.10 -3.22 24.60
C ALA A 558 24.22 -2.20 24.42
N HIS A 559 23.91 -1.10 23.75
CA HIS A 559 24.82 0.01 23.47
C HIS A 559 24.21 1.31 24.02
N GLY A 560 25.06 2.31 24.28
CA GLY A 560 24.68 3.62 24.84
C GLY A 560 24.89 3.74 26.36
N VAL A 561 24.50 4.88 26.94
CA VAL A 561 24.70 5.19 28.36
C VAL A 561 23.82 4.30 29.25
N LEU A 562 24.47 3.55 30.15
CA LEU A 562 23.79 2.71 31.13
C LEU A 562 23.35 3.48 32.39
N ASP A 563 23.89 4.67 32.61
CA ASP A 563 23.62 5.52 33.76
C ASP A 563 22.85 6.79 33.33
N PRO A 564 21.77 7.18 34.04
CA PRO A 564 21.06 8.42 33.77
C PRO A 564 21.97 9.64 34.02
N PRO A 565 21.88 10.72 33.22
CA PRO A 565 22.55 11.97 33.51
C PRO A 565 22.07 12.55 34.84
N ALA A 566 22.93 13.34 35.48
CA ALA A 566 22.64 13.97 36.76
C ALA A 566 21.43 14.91 36.61
N GLY A 567 20.37 14.71 37.40
CA GLY A 567 19.17 15.58 37.36
C GLY A 567 17.99 15.09 36.53
N TYR A 568 18.09 13.92 35.88
CA TYR A 568 16.96 13.28 35.21
C TYR A 568 15.91 12.75 36.22
N ALA A 569 14.65 13.16 36.06
CA ALA A 569 13.54 12.82 36.96
C ALA A 569 12.68 11.61 36.51
N GLY A 570 12.99 10.99 35.35
CA GLY A 570 12.21 9.86 34.84
C GLY A 570 12.60 8.51 35.45
N HIS A 571 11.75 7.50 35.25
CA HIS A 571 11.90 6.17 35.85
C HIS A 571 13.25 5.52 35.45
N PRO A 572 14.04 4.94 36.37
CA PRO A 572 15.36 4.34 36.08
C PRO A 572 15.43 3.30 34.94
N ARG A 573 14.28 2.72 34.54
CA ARG A 573 14.17 1.75 33.45
C ARG A 573 14.17 2.41 32.06
N THR A 574 14.12 3.74 31.99
CA THR A 574 14.24 4.50 30.74
C THR A 574 15.66 4.53 30.20
N TYR A 575 16.67 4.14 30.98
CA TYR A 575 18.07 4.03 30.52
C TYR A 575 18.51 2.59 30.23
N GLU A 576 17.66 1.61 30.50
CA GLU A 576 17.92 0.26 30.03
C GLU A 576 17.70 0.22 28.52
N ALA A 577 18.71 -0.28 27.80
CA ALA A 577 18.57 -0.64 26.40
C ALA A 577 17.30 -1.47 26.20
N PRO A 578 16.55 -1.26 25.11
CA PRO A 578 15.28 -1.96 24.90
C PRO A 578 15.42 -3.48 25.08
N ALA A 579 14.39 -4.13 25.60
CA ALA A 579 14.42 -5.56 25.87
C ALA A 579 14.64 -6.40 24.59
N HIS A 580 14.19 -5.89 23.45
CA HIS A 580 14.19 -6.60 22.17
C HIS A 580 15.36 -6.14 21.26
N PRO A 581 16.10 -7.07 20.62
CA PRO A 581 17.10 -6.74 19.60
C PRO A 581 16.53 -5.96 18.42
N GLY A 582 17.32 -5.04 17.86
CA GLY A 582 16.90 -4.19 16.74
C GLY A 582 15.99 -3.04 17.16
N TRP A 583 16.08 -2.58 18.40
CA TRP A 583 15.31 -1.45 18.92
C TRP A 583 16.22 -0.39 19.49
N ALA A 584 15.94 0.87 19.17
CA ALA A 584 16.59 2.04 19.73
C ALA A 584 15.63 2.79 20.64
N ARG A 585 16.14 3.26 21.77
CA ARG A 585 15.43 4.19 22.63
C ARG A 585 15.86 5.60 22.30
N VAL A 586 14.88 6.43 21.97
CA VAL A 586 15.08 7.82 21.54
C VAL A 586 14.48 8.74 22.59
N TYR A 587 15.28 9.67 23.09
CA TYR A 587 14.84 10.81 23.89
C TYR A 587 14.36 11.93 22.98
N TRP A 588 13.07 12.25 23.01
CA TRP A 588 12.51 13.33 22.20
C TRP A 588 12.66 14.65 22.93
N PHE A 589 13.39 15.60 22.34
CA PHE A 589 13.64 16.89 22.99
C PHE A 589 12.36 17.70 23.18
N GLY A 590 11.43 17.62 22.22
CA GLY A 590 10.18 18.37 22.27
C GLY A 590 9.24 17.92 23.39
N SER A 591 9.22 16.62 23.69
CA SER A 591 8.28 16.03 24.67
C SER A 591 8.95 15.55 25.96
N GLY A 592 10.29 15.52 26.01
CA GLY A 592 11.05 14.97 27.13
C GLY A 592 10.76 13.50 27.43
N TYR A 593 10.15 12.74 26.49
CA TYR A 593 9.90 11.31 26.64
C TYR A 593 11.00 10.47 26.01
N THR A 594 11.20 9.29 26.57
CA THR A 594 11.92 8.22 25.90
C THR A 594 10.92 7.27 25.27
N ASN A 595 10.97 7.12 23.94
CA ASN A 595 10.17 6.14 23.22
C ASN A 595 11.07 5.12 22.54
N THR A 596 10.54 3.92 22.32
CA THR A 596 11.28 2.83 21.71
C THR A 596 10.88 2.66 20.25
N TYR A 597 11.86 2.60 19.35
CA TYR A 597 11.66 2.51 17.91
C TYR A 597 12.37 1.29 17.38
N ARG A 598 11.71 0.60 16.47
CA ARG A 598 12.30 -0.52 15.76
C ARG A 598 13.23 0.01 14.68
N ILE A 599 14.50 -0.38 14.75
CA ILE A 599 15.54 0.03 13.80
C ILE A 599 15.27 -0.66 12.46
N GLY A 600 15.21 0.12 11.37
CA GLY A 600 15.02 -0.43 10.02
C GLY A 600 13.65 -1.05 9.74
N ALA A 601 12.56 -0.60 10.38
CA ALA A 601 11.18 -0.96 10.01
C ALA A 601 10.61 0.00 8.94
N ASP A 602 9.89 -0.52 7.95
CA ASP A 602 9.59 0.20 6.70
C ASP A 602 8.38 1.15 6.76
N GLU A 603 7.51 1.08 7.79
CA GLU A 603 6.20 1.77 7.66
C GLU A 603 5.71 2.54 8.91
N VAL A 604 6.03 2.13 10.15
CA VAL A 604 5.37 2.72 11.36
C VAL A 604 6.32 3.50 12.28
N HIS A 605 7.63 3.25 12.21
CA HIS A 605 8.62 3.78 13.17
C HIS A 605 9.94 4.22 12.50
N GLU A 606 9.86 4.69 11.25
CA GLU A 606 11.06 5.07 10.49
C GLU A 606 11.72 6.31 11.09
N LEU A 607 12.96 6.14 11.57
CA LEU A 607 13.82 7.24 12.01
C LEU A 607 14.78 7.64 10.88
N LYS A 608 15.07 8.94 10.78
CA LYS A 608 16.07 9.53 9.87
C LYS A 608 17.07 10.37 10.65
N PHE A 609 18.33 10.41 10.23
CA PHE A 609 19.31 11.31 10.88
C PHE A 609 19.02 12.77 10.53
N GLU A 610 19.16 13.65 11.52
CA GLU A 610 19.06 15.10 11.35
C GLU A 610 20.38 15.77 11.78
N LYS A 611 20.74 16.89 11.12
CA LYS A 611 21.96 17.64 11.46
C LYS A 611 21.73 18.47 12.71
N THR A 612 22.68 18.45 13.64
CA THR A 612 22.63 19.12 14.95
C THR A 612 22.28 20.62 14.84
N SER A 613 22.86 21.33 13.85
CA SER A 613 22.55 22.75 13.60
C SER A 613 21.11 23.02 13.13
N GLU A 614 20.49 22.07 12.42
CA GLU A 614 19.12 22.20 11.91
C GLU A 614 18.07 21.81 12.95
N ALA A 615 18.48 20.95 13.88
CA ALA A 615 17.77 20.64 15.11
C ALA A 615 17.84 21.78 16.16
N GLY A 616 18.63 22.83 15.91
CA GLY A 616 18.79 23.96 16.82
C GLY A 616 19.64 23.65 18.06
N ILE A 617 20.48 22.62 17.99
CA ILE A 617 21.32 22.16 19.09
C ILE A 617 22.74 22.72 18.87
N GLU A 618 23.33 23.42 19.84
CA GLU A 618 24.78 23.68 19.85
C GLU A 618 25.47 22.54 20.59
N TYR A 619 26.58 22.05 20.03
CA TYR A 619 27.31 20.87 20.52
C TYR A 619 27.52 20.93 22.04
N ALA A 620 26.91 19.99 22.76
CA ALA A 620 27.34 19.61 24.09
C ALA A 620 28.47 18.60 23.97
N ASP A 621 29.34 18.57 24.96
CA ASP A 621 30.13 17.38 25.25
C ASP A 621 29.16 16.19 25.34
N PRO A 622 29.31 15.10 24.55
CA PRO A 622 28.40 13.96 24.59
C PRO A 622 28.28 13.33 25.99
N ASP A 623 29.27 13.56 26.87
CA ASP A 623 29.25 13.13 28.27
C ASP A 623 28.48 14.11 29.20
N ASP A 624 28.03 15.28 28.73
CA ASP A 624 27.32 16.33 29.49
C ASP A 624 25.93 16.62 28.88
N LEU A 625 24.97 15.73 29.15
CA LEU A 625 23.56 15.90 28.73
C LEU A 625 22.90 17.14 29.34
N ASP A 626 23.40 17.65 30.48
CA ASP A 626 22.95 18.92 31.06
C ASP A 626 23.47 20.12 30.27
N GLY A 627 24.56 19.93 29.51
CA GLY A 627 25.22 20.90 28.64
C GLY A 627 24.60 21.06 27.25
N ILE A 628 23.50 20.36 26.91
CA ILE A 628 22.75 20.58 25.65
C ILE A 628 22.11 21.97 25.67
N VAL A 629 22.90 22.95 25.20
CA VAL A 629 22.47 24.32 24.97
C VAL A 629 21.93 24.38 23.54
N PHE A 630 20.63 24.55 23.40
CA PHE A 630 20.06 24.93 22.11
C PHE A 630 20.56 26.33 21.80
N ALA A 631 21.00 26.53 20.55
CA ALA A 631 21.67 27.75 20.11
C ALA A 631 20.99 29.00 20.70
N PRO A 632 21.72 29.93 21.33
CA PRO A 632 21.15 31.21 21.74
C PRO A 632 20.59 31.91 20.49
N LEU A 633 19.30 32.19 20.52
CA LEU A 633 18.59 32.77 19.38
C LEU A 633 19.18 34.14 19.00
N ASP A 634 19.82 34.20 17.83
CA ASP A 634 19.95 35.42 17.02
C ASP A 634 18.62 35.75 16.29
N SER A 635 17.58 34.93 16.44
CA SER A 635 16.25 35.31 15.96
C SER A 635 15.67 36.37 16.87
N THR A 636 15.34 37.51 16.29
CA THR A 636 14.39 38.45 16.87
C THR A 636 13.16 37.71 17.42
N PRO A 637 12.53 38.19 18.52
CA PRO A 637 11.46 37.51 19.25
C PRO A 637 10.14 37.30 18.48
N GLN A 638 10.15 37.31 17.15
CA GLN A 638 8.95 37.33 16.32
C GLN A 638 8.35 35.96 16.01
N ARG A 639 8.99 34.82 16.33
CA ARG A 639 8.32 33.52 16.20
C ARG A 639 9.02 32.42 17.00
N VAL A 640 8.40 31.98 18.09
CA VAL A 640 8.68 30.66 18.69
C VAL A 640 8.04 29.61 17.78
N THR A 641 8.81 28.62 17.36
CA THR A 641 8.40 27.47 16.56
C THR A 641 8.37 26.21 17.42
N HIS A 642 7.81 25.11 16.90
CA HIS A 642 7.70 23.86 17.67
C HIS A 642 9.06 23.29 18.07
N ARG A 643 10.08 23.52 17.23
CA ARG A 643 11.45 23.08 17.46
C ARG A 643 12.10 23.80 18.65
N ASP A 644 11.57 24.97 19.00
CA ASP A 644 12.11 25.79 20.09
C ASP A 644 11.59 25.34 21.46
N LEU A 645 10.54 24.51 21.52
CA LEU A 645 9.91 24.10 22.79
C LEU A 645 10.67 22.94 23.45
N ARG A 646 10.88 23.08 24.77
CA ARG A 646 11.38 22.04 25.67
C ARG A 646 10.29 21.72 26.69
N CYS A 647 9.33 20.90 26.31
CA CYS A 647 8.23 20.55 27.19
C CYS A 647 8.67 19.54 28.25
N THR A 648 9.27 20.01 29.33
CA THR A 648 9.79 19.16 30.42
C THR A 648 8.91 19.15 31.66
N PHE A 649 8.02 20.12 31.84
CA PHE A 649 7.20 20.26 33.04
C PHE A 649 5.86 19.54 32.90
N SER A 650 5.63 18.53 33.73
CA SER A 650 4.46 17.67 33.65
C SER A 650 3.24 18.27 34.36
N PHE A 651 2.12 18.42 33.66
CA PHE A 651 0.88 18.93 34.23
C PHE A 651 -0.35 18.39 33.48
N PRO A 652 -1.52 18.20 34.14
CA PRO A 652 -2.72 17.74 33.42
C PRO A 652 -3.19 18.79 32.41
N LYS A 653 -3.52 18.38 31.18
CA LYS A 653 -4.04 19.21 30.08
C LYS A 653 -5.53 18.93 29.88
N GLY A 654 -6.36 19.95 30.09
CA GLY A 654 -7.83 19.87 30.11
C GLY A 654 -8.38 20.34 31.45
N GLN A 655 -9.35 21.26 31.45
CA GLN A 655 -9.85 21.88 32.68
C GLN A 655 -10.57 20.87 33.60
N ARG A 656 -11.39 19.96 33.04
CA ARG A 656 -12.22 19.00 33.80
C ARG A 656 -11.73 17.55 33.72
N TYR A 657 -11.22 17.15 32.55
CA TYR A 657 -10.69 15.81 32.29
C TYR A 657 -9.28 15.98 31.74
N GLY A 658 -8.34 16.17 32.67
CA GLY A 658 -6.94 16.41 32.32
C GLY A 658 -6.31 15.13 31.80
N HIS A 659 -5.90 15.09 30.53
CA HIS A 659 -4.95 14.08 30.08
C HIS A 659 -3.55 14.57 30.41
N TRP A 660 -2.64 13.65 30.71
CA TRP A 660 -1.32 14.05 31.13
C TRP A 660 -0.51 14.64 29.96
N ALA A 661 0.09 15.81 30.16
CA ALA A 661 0.87 16.52 29.16
C ALA A 661 2.12 17.17 29.79
N LYS A 662 3.03 17.64 28.93
CA LYS A 662 4.17 18.44 29.35
C LYS A 662 4.15 19.82 28.70
N PHE A 663 4.72 20.78 29.41
CA PHE A 663 4.77 22.19 29.05
C PHE A 663 6.22 22.70 29.13
N ASP A 664 6.56 23.65 28.26
CA ASP A 664 7.80 24.41 28.38
C ASP A 664 7.60 25.52 29.39
N VAL A 665 8.41 25.49 30.46
CA VAL A 665 8.33 26.43 31.59
C VAL A 665 9.53 27.37 31.65
N ARG A 666 10.25 27.55 30.54
CA ARG A 666 11.31 28.56 30.47
C ARG A 666 10.66 29.95 30.38
N PRO A 667 10.93 30.88 31.32
CA PRO A 667 10.32 32.20 31.33
C PRO A 667 10.45 32.96 30.01
N ALA A 668 11.60 32.83 29.33
CA ALA A 668 11.85 33.46 28.03
C ALA A 668 10.89 32.96 26.93
N ILE A 669 10.57 31.67 26.90
CA ILE A 669 9.67 31.07 25.90
C ILE A 669 8.24 31.50 26.17
N CYS A 670 7.78 31.40 27.41
CA CYS A 670 6.42 31.80 27.78
C CYS A 670 6.18 33.30 27.54
N LYS A 671 7.20 34.12 27.83
CA LYS A 671 7.18 35.56 27.55
C LYS A 671 7.19 35.88 26.06
N ALA A 672 7.91 35.11 25.25
CA ALA A 672 7.91 35.26 23.80
C ALA A 672 6.56 34.85 23.17
N VAL A 673 5.91 33.81 23.70
CA VAL A 673 4.62 33.31 23.17
C VAL A 673 3.45 34.18 23.57
N GLY A 674 3.38 34.65 24.83
CA GLY A 674 2.23 35.44 25.28
C GLY A 674 2.51 36.41 26.43
N GLY A 675 3.76 36.83 26.61
CA GLY A 675 4.13 37.90 27.55
C GLY A 675 4.05 37.55 29.04
N ILE A 676 3.72 36.30 29.38
CA ILE A 676 3.47 35.84 30.76
C ILE A 676 4.46 34.72 31.10
N GLU A 677 5.12 34.83 32.25
CA GLU A 677 6.09 33.85 32.74
C GLU A 677 5.37 32.72 33.53
N PRO A 678 5.90 31.48 33.57
CA PRO A 678 5.31 30.39 34.35
C PRO A 678 5.21 30.75 35.83
N GLY A 679 4.12 30.31 36.47
CA GLY A 679 3.80 30.65 37.85
C GLY A 679 3.18 32.04 38.02
N GLN A 680 3.18 32.92 37.02
CA GLN A 680 2.46 34.19 37.12
C GLN A 680 0.95 33.94 37.16
N ILE A 681 0.28 34.60 38.10
CA ILE A 681 -1.16 34.59 38.25
C ILE A 681 -1.72 35.78 37.49
N VAL A 682 -2.58 35.48 36.53
CA VAL A 682 -3.26 36.44 35.68
C VAL A 682 -4.74 36.56 36.06
N ARG A 683 -5.30 37.75 35.86
CA ARG A 683 -6.73 38.00 36.00
C ARG A 683 -7.28 38.56 34.69
N LEU A 684 -8.43 38.06 34.23
CA LEU A 684 -9.15 38.69 33.13
C LEU A 684 -9.81 39.99 33.62
N PRO A 685 -9.67 41.12 32.90
CA PRO A 685 -10.33 42.36 33.23
C PRO A 685 -11.84 42.16 33.33
N ASN A 686 -12.44 42.71 34.40
CA ASN A 686 -13.87 42.61 34.70
C ASN A 686 -14.37 41.20 35.07
N THR A 687 -13.48 40.25 35.39
CA THR A 687 -13.86 38.94 35.94
C THR A 687 -13.15 38.69 37.27
N SER A 688 -13.73 37.81 38.10
CA SER A 688 -13.06 37.26 39.29
C SER A 688 -12.26 36.00 38.98
N ILE A 689 -12.03 35.70 37.70
CA ILE A 689 -11.32 34.49 37.28
C ILE A 689 -9.83 34.75 37.39
N GLU A 690 -9.20 34.02 38.29
CA GLU A 690 -7.74 33.99 38.47
C GLU A 690 -7.23 32.69 37.88
N ALA A 691 -6.12 32.76 37.13
CA ALA A 691 -5.49 31.58 36.59
C ALA A 691 -3.96 31.70 36.69
N ILE A 692 -3.29 30.59 36.97
CA ILE A 692 -1.84 30.52 37.02
C ILE A 692 -1.31 30.01 35.69
N CYS A 693 -0.33 30.70 35.11
CA CYS A 693 0.38 30.26 33.91
C CYS A 693 1.17 29.00 34.23
N ILE A 694 0.85 27.90 33.55
CA ILE A 694 1.56 26.62 33.69
C ILE A 694 2.81 26.64 32.82
N GLY A 695 2.68 26.98 31.54
CA GLY A 695 3.77 27.01 30.58
C GLY A 695 3.26 27.08 29.14
N VAL A 696 4.15 26.86 28.18
CA VAL A 696 3.80 26.79 26.76
C VAL A 696 3.60 25.34 26.33
N GLY A 697 2.57 25.06 25.55
CA GLY A 697 2.26 23.72 25.05
C GLY A 697 1.69 23.76 23.63
N ILE A 698 1.64 22.59 23.00
CA ILE A 698 1.19 22.40 21.62
C ILE A 698 -0.29 21.95 21.60
N GLU A 699 -1.12 22.65 20.83
CA GLU A 699 -2.50 22.25 20.49
C GLU A 699 -2.55 21.10 19.47
N GLU A 700 -3.72 20.47 19.29
CA GLU A 700 -3.92 19.41 18.30
C GLU A 700 -3.64 19.87 16.86
N GLU A 701 -3.93 21.13 16.55
CA GLU A 701 -3.67 21.74 15.24
C GLU A 701 -2.19 22.16 15.04
N GLY A 702 -1.32 21.90 16.02
CA GLY A 702 0.07 22.34 15.97
C GLY A 702 0.21 23.85 16.19
N ASN A 703 -0.65 24.47 17.00
CA ASN A 703 -0.43 25.85 17.45
C ASN A 703 0.29 25.87 18.80
N ILE A 704 1.20 26.83 18.98
CA ILE A 704 1.94 27.04 20.24
C ILE A 704 1.18 28.06 21.08
N LYS A 705 0.75 27.68 22.28
CA LYS A 705 -0.06 28.52 23.16
C LYS A 705 0.42 28.49 24.61
N LEU A 706 0.07 29.53 25.36
CA LEU A 706 0.19 29.53 26.83
C LEU A 706 -0.99 28.79 27.45
N TRP A 707 -0.67 27.92 28.41
CA TRP A 707 -1.63 27.11 29.15
C TRP A 707 -1.74 27.59 30.59
N PHE A 708 -2.96 27.60 31.12
CA PHE A 708 -3.31 28.18 32.41
C PHE A 708 -4.19 27.25 33.22
N ARG A 709 -3.97 27.16 34.53
CA ARG A 709 -4.90 26.50 35.46
C ARG A 709 -5.74 27.55 36.16
N VAL A 710 -7.06 27.40 36.14
CA VAL A 710 -7.97 28.30 36.84
C VAL A 710 -7.91 28.04 38.36
N LEU A 711 -7.73 29.09 39.16
CA LEU A 711 -7.66 28.99 40.63
C LEU A 711 -9.03 29.19 41.29
N SER A 712 -9.92 29.94 40.63
CA SER A 712 -11.19 30.39 41.20
C SER A 712 -12.33 29.38 41.15
N ASP A 713 -12.21 28.30 40.38
CA ASP A 713 -13.35 27.41 40.08
C ASP A 713 -13.43 26.16 40.96
N GLY A 714 -12.47 25.93 41.86
CA GLY A 714 -12.45 24.82 42.83
C GLY A 714 -12.51 23.40 42.24
N GLY A 715 -12.65 23.29 40.92
CA GLY A 715 -12.95 22.07 40.18
C GLY A 715 -12.10 21.90 38.92
N SER A 716 -11.33 22.90 38.50
CA SER A 716 -10.31 22.66 37.47
C SER A 716 -9.09 21.98 38.06
N VAL A 717 -8.77 20.82 37.49
CA VAL A 717 -7.63 20.02 37.93
C VAL A 717 -6.46 20.13 36.94
N GLY A 718 -6.74 20.49 35.69
CA GLY A 718 -5.73 20.67 34.64
C GLY A 718 -5.66 22.06 34.02
N ALA A 719 -4.67 22.25 33.17
CA ALA A 719 -4.41 23.44 32.39
C ALA A 719 -5.40 23.53 31.21
N GLY A 720 -5.98 24.69 30.98
CA GLY A 720 -6.75 25.04 29.79
C GLY A 720 -6.15 26.24 29.07
N LEU A 721 -6.84 26.68 28.03
CA LEU A 721 -6.45 27.83 27.22
C LEU A 721 -7.36 29.00 27.50
N PHE A 722 -6.82 30.21 27.38
CA PHE A 722 -7.65 31.39 27.16
C PHE A 722 -7.82 31.62 25.65
N PRO A 723 -8.97 32.16 25.20
CA PRO A 723 -9.10 32.60 23.82
C PRO A 723 -7.99 33.60 23.46
N ASP A 724 -7.44 33.51 22.24
CA ASP A 724 -6.33 34.37 21.80
C ASP A 724 -6.60 35.87 22.00
N GLN A 725 -7.85 36.28 21.83
CA GLN A 725 -8.32 37.65 22.00
C GLN A 725 -8.21 38.14 23.46
N ALA A 726 -8.18 37.22 24.43
CA ALA A 726 -8.08 37.53 25.84
C ALA A 726 -6.63 37.67 26.32
N LEU A 727 -5.65 37.06 25.65
CA LEU A 727 -4.23 37.09 26.08
C LEU A 727 -3.69 38.52 26.28
N PRO A 728 -3.91 39.49 25.37
CA PRO A 728 -3.42 40.87 25.57
C PRO A 728 -4.11 41.62 26.70
N ALA A 729 -5.28 41.13 27.14
CA ALA A 729 -6.05 41.74 28.21
C ALA A 729 -5.69 41.18 29.59
N LEU A 730 -4.96 40.07 29.68
CA LEU A 730 -4.58 39.45 30.95
C LEU A 730 -3.67 40.39 31.76
N GLU A 731 -4.08 40.71 32.98
CA GLU A 731 -3.26 41.47 33.93
C GLU A 731 -2.52 40.50 34.85
N VAL A 732 -1.19 40.47 34.76
CA VAL A 732 -0.35 39.78 35.74
C VAL A 732 -0.40 40.56 37.06
N PHE A 733 -0.93 39.97 38.12
CA PHE A 733 -1.11 40.66 39.40
C PHE A 733 -0.43 39.96 40.59
N ASP A 734 -0.14 38.66 40.49
CA ASP A 734 0.56 37.91 41.54
C ASP A 734 1.42 36.78 40.91
N SER A 735 2.15 36.03 41.74
CA SER A 735 2.93 34.85 41.34
C SER A 735 2.73 33.72 42.34
N GLY A 736 2.47 32.51 41.84
CA GLY A 736 2.38 31.28 42.60
C GLY A 736 3.45 30.26 42.19
N THR A 737 3.51 29.16 42.93
CA THR A 737 4.28 27.98 42.55
C THR A 737 3.35 26.98 41.88
N VAL A 738 3.76 26.46 40.72
CA VAL A 738 3.10 25.33 40.08
C VAL A 738 3.91 24.09 40.45
N GLU A 739 3.27 23.16 41.14
CA GLU A 739 3.88 21.85 41.43
C GLU A 739 3.70 20.94 40.23
N GLU A 740 4.77 20.26 39.84
CA GLU A 740 4.74 19.26 38.77
C GLU A 740 3.88 18.07 39.22
N ALA A 741 2.93 17.66 38.38
CA ALA A 741 2.06 16.52 38.69
C ALA A 741 2.80 15.22 38.39
N GLY A 742 2.82 14.29 39.36
CA GLY A 742 3.39 12.96 39.17
C GLY A 742 2.61 12.17 38.11
N HIS A 743 3.31 11.36 37.31
CA HIS A 743 2.67 10.47 36.33
C HIS A 743 1.72 9.46 36.99
N GLU A 744 2.16 8.92 38.13
CA GLU A 744 1.44 7.92 38.93
C GLU A 744 0.11 8.45 39.48
N ASP A 745 0.00 9.76 39.65
CA ASP A 745 -1.21 10.41 40.16
C ASP A 745 -2.36 10.41 39.13
N TRP A 746 -2.10 10.05 37.85
CA TRP A 746 -3.06 10.20 36.74
C TRP A 746 -3.26 8.97 35.84
N GLU A 747 -2.40 7.94 35.86
CA GLU A 747 -2.60 6.69 35.10
C GLU A 747 -3.92 5.96 35.44
N CYS A 748 -4.56 6.29 36.55
CA CYS A 748 -5.82 5.68 36.96
C CYS A 748 -7.02 6.09 36.09
N HIS A 749 -6.91 7.14 35.25
CA HIS A 749 -8.06 7.86 34.69
C HIS A 749 -8.00 8.17 33.18
N SER A 750 -6.97 7.75 32.43
CA SER A 750 -6.85 8.12 31.00
C SER A 750 -6.86 6.98 29.98
N ASP A 751 -6.93 5.71 30.40
CA ASP A 751 -7.03 4.57 29.49
C ASP A 751 -8.45 3.96 29.57
N ASP A 752 -9.43 4.68 29.01
CA ASP A 752 -10.81 4.17 28.87
C ASP A 752 -10.96 3.22 27.64
N GLY A 753 -9.85 2.87 26.99
CA GLY A 753 -9.78 1.87 25.91
C GLY A 753 -9.71 0.44 26.46
N ILE A 754 -10.24 -0.54 25.72
CA ILE A 754 -10.02 -1.95 26.04
C ILE A 754 -8.52 -2.26 25.95
N GLU A 755 -7.94 -2.85 26.99
CA GLU A 755 -6.55 -3.32 26.95
C GLU A 755 -6.39 -4.29 25.77
N ASN A 756 -5.27 -4.20 25.04
CA ASN A 756 -5.03 -5.06 23.86
C ASN A 756 -5.21 -6.56 24.18
N ASP A 757 -4.85 -6.97 25.39
CA ASP A 757 -5.00 -8.35 25.87
C ASP A 757 -6.49 -8.77 26.02
N GLU A 758 -7.36 -7.84 26.43
CA GLU A 758 -8.80 -8.07 26.55
C GLU A 758 -9.48 -8.11 25.17
N LEU A 759 -9.01 -7.30 24.21
CA LEU A 759 -9.51 -7.33 22.83
C LEU A 759 -9.18 -8.65 22.13
N ASP A 760 -7.96 -9.15 22.34
CA ASP A 760 -7.54 -10.46 21.83
C ASP A 760 -8.32 -11.60 22.48
N TYR A 761 -8.64 -11.48 23.78
CA TYR A 761 -9.52 -12.42 24.46
C TYR A 761 -10.92 -12.47 23.84
N VAL A 762 -11.57 -11.32 23.64
CA VAL A 762 -12.91 -11.27 23.05
C VAL A 762 -12.90 -11.85 21.64
N THR A 763 -11.91 -11.47 20.82
CA THR A 763 -11.75 -11.96 19.45
C THR A 763 -11.62 -13.49 19.40
N THR A 764 -10.89 -14.08 20.34
CA THR A 764 -10.66 -15.54 20.38
C THR A 764 -11.86 -16.33 20.92
N ASN A 765 -12.73 -15.70 21.73
CA ASN A 765 -13.81 -16.38 22.46
C ASN A 765 -15.22 -16.02 22.00
N ILE A 766 -15.35 -15.26 20.91
CA ILE A 766 -16.63 -14.80 20.36
C ILE A 766 -17.49 -15.98 19.86
N GLN A 767 -18.80 -15.93 20.12
CA GLN A 767 -19.82 -16.87 19.68
C GLN A 767 -20.93 -16.08 19.00
N GLU A 768 -20.80 -15.89 17.69
CA GLU A 768 -21.74 -15.08 16.92
C GLU A 768 -23.01 -15.89 16.57
N ASP A 769 -24.02 -15.86 17.42
CA ASP A 769 -25.26 -16.63 17.26
C ASP A 769 -26.52 -15.77 16.98
N PHE A 770 -26.43 -14.46 17.14
CA PHE A 770 -27.55 -13.53 16.91
C PHE A 770 -27.44 -12.84 15.54
N LYS A 771 -28.37 -13.15 14.62
CA LYS A 771 -28.38 -12.56 13.29
C LYS A 771 -29.08 -11.19 13.29
N TYR A 772 -28.38 -10.14 12.85
CA TYR A 772 -28.92 -8.79 12.79
C TYR A 772 -28.48 -8.06 11.52
N VAL A 773 -29.27 -7.07 11.07
CA VAL A 773 -28.99 -6.32 9.84
C VAL A 773 -27.78 -5.39 10.05
N THR A 774 -26.80 -5.49 9.16
CA THR A 774 -25.59 -4.65 9.14
C THR A 774 -25.57 -3.73 7.93
N GLY A 775 -24.95 -2.58 8.10
CA GLY A 775 -24.61 -1.69 7.00
C GLY A 775 -25.69 -0.68 6.61
N VAL A 776 -25.23 0.38 5.97
CA VAL A 776 -26.06 1.45 5.39
C VAL A 776 -26.53 1.07 3.98
N ARG A 777 -25.89 0.09 3.33
CA ARG A 777 -25.91 -0.09 1.87
C ARG A 777 -26.88 -1.17 1.37
N TYR A 778 -27.04 -2.28 2.08
CA TYR A 778 -27.96 -3.35 1.70
C TYR A 778 -28.46 -4.02 2.98
N ARG A 779 -29.56 -4.79 2.92
CA ARG A 779 -29.99 -5.65 4.04
C ARG A 779 -29.01 -6.83 4.22
N GLU A 780 -27.73 -6.52 4.36
CA GLU A 780 -26.72 -7.47 4.80
C GLU A 780 -27.05 -7.86 6.23
N TYR A 781 -26.75 -9.11 6.56
CA TYR A 781 -26.94 -9.61 7.90
C TYR A 781 -25.59 -10.11 8.39
N ALA A 782 -25.21 -9.69 9.58
CA ALA A 782 -24.10 -10.29 10.31
C ALA A 782 -24.62 -11.07 11.51
N THR A 783 -23.77 -11.93 12.03
CA THR A 783 -23.96 -12.63 13.30
C THR A 783 -23.19 -11.90 14.39
N PHE A 784 -23.83 -11.76 15.56
CA PHE A 784 -23.32 -11.02 16.70
C PHE A 784 -23.27 -11.93 17.92
N ASP A 785 -22.26 -11.73 18.76
CA ASP A 785 -22.26 -12.25 20.12
C ASP A 785 -22.89 -11.21 21.04
N ILE A 786 -23.98 -11.61 21.68
CA ILE A 786 -24.79 -10.74 22.55
C ILE A 786 -24.60 -11.08 24.03
N ARG A 787 -23.67 -11.97 24.38
CA ARG A 787 -23.40 -12.36 25.77
C ARG A 787 -22.79 -11.18 26.54
N ASP A 788 -23.37 -10.88 27.70
CA ASP A 788 -22.93 -9.78 28.55
C ASP A 788 -21.44 -9.89 28.93
N GLU A 789 -20.92 -11.11 29.11
CA GLU A 789 -19.50 -11.33 29.43
C GLU A 789 -18.53 -10.84 28.34
N MET A 790 -18.94 -10.79 27.08
CA MET A 790 -18.12 -10.28 25.97
C MET A 790 -18.23 -8.76 25.87
N LEU A 791 -19.42 -8.21 26.09
CA LEU A 791 -19.65 -6.76 26.11
C LEU A 791 -18.95 -6.09 27.30
N ASP A 792 -18.96 -6.74 28.47
CA ASP A 792 -18.31 -6.26 29.69
C ASP A 792 -16.79 -6.08 29.53
N ARG A 793 -16.14 -6.87 28.66
CA ARG A 793 -14.68 -6.77 28.41
C ARG A 793 -14.28 -5.49 27.69
N PHE A 794 -15.18 -4.87 26.93
CA PHE A 794 -14.94 -3.54 26.35
C PHE A 794 -14.95 -2.41 27.39
N ASN A 795 -15.31 -2.71 28.64
CA ASN A 795 -15.34 -1.79 29.78
C ASN A 795 -16.12 -0.48 29.51
N PHE A 796 -17.05 -0.49 28.57
CA PHE A 796 -17.92 0.66 28.30
C PHE A 796 -18.93 0.83 29.43
N ARG A 797 -18.63 1.74 30.36
CA ARG A 797 -19.52 2.08 31.47
C ARG A 797 -20.19 3.43 31.25
N LEU A 798 -21.49 3.40 31.01
CA LEU A 798 -22.33 4.61 30.99
C LEU A 798 -23.05 4.74 32.33
N ASP A 799 -22.86 5.89 32.98
CA ASP A 799 -23.41 6.19 34.31
C ASP A 799 -23.01 5.15 35.37
N GLY A 800 -21.79 4.60 35.26
CA GLY A 800 -21.25 3.60 36.18
C GLY A 800 -21.67 2.16 35.91
N HIS A 801 -22.47 1.90 34.87
CA HIS A 801 -23.00 0.58 34.53
C HIS A 801 -22.52 0.10 33.15
N PRO A 802 -22.16 -1.19 33.00
CA PRO A 802 -21.76 -1.75 31.70
C PRO A 802 -22.92 -1.76 30.71
N LEU A 803 -22.64 -1.61 29.42
CA LEU A 803 -23.63 -1.71 28.35
C LEU A 803 -23.92 -3.17 27.98
N HIS A 804 -25.21 -3.49 27.90
CA HIS A 804 -25.75 -4.79 27.48
C HIS A 804 -26.44 -4.67 26.12
N HIS A 805 -26.62 -5.80 25.44
CA HIS A 805 -27.39 -5.83 24.20
C HIS A 805 -28.83 -5.33 24.43
N GLY A 806 -29.35 -4.58 23.47
CA GLY A 806 -30.67 -3.95 23.52
C GLY A 806 -30.74 -2.66 24.35
N ASP A 807 -29.67 -2.26 25.05
CA ASP A 807 -29.66 -0.99 25.76
C ASP A 807 -29.76 0.18 24.79
N VAL A 808 -30.59 1.16 25.14
CA VAL A 808 -30.77 2.37 24.35
C VAL A 808 -29.98 3.52 24.96
N ILE A 809 -29.01 4.02 24.22
CA ILE A 809 -28.17 5.17 24.59
C ILE A 809 -28.51 6.35 23.69
N LYS A 810 -28.45 7.55 24.24
CA LYS A 810 -28.75 8.78 23.51
C LYS A 810 -27.54 9.70 23.54
N HIS A 811 -27.16 10.21 22.37
CA HIS A 811 -26.10 11.19 22.28
C HIS A 811 -26.62 12.54 22.80
N LYS A 812 -25.95 13.10 23.81
CA LYS A 812 -26.35 14.29 24.57
C LYS A 812 -26.51 15.53 23.67
N SER A 813 -25.61 15.73 22.69
CA SER A 813 -25.66 16.90 21.81
C SER A 813 -26.58 16.75 20.59
N SER A 814 -26.46 15.66 19.83
CA SER A 814 -27.26 15.44 18.60
C SER A 814 -28.66 14.91 18.88
N GLY A 815 -28.90 14.36 20.08
CA GLY A 815 -30.14 13.66 20.41
C GLY A 815 -30.33 12.32 19.69
N ALA A 816 -29.35 11.89 18.88
CA ALA A 816 -29.41 10.64 18.15
C ALA A 816 -29.48 9.45 19.12
N VAL A 817 -30.35 8.49 18.80
CA VAL A 817 -30.65 7.34 19.65
C VAL A 817 -30.02 6.09 19.04
N PHE A 818 -29.26 5.37 19.86
CA PHE A 818 -28.54 4.17 19.47
C PHE A 818 -29.00 3.00 20.34
N THR A 819 -29.04 1.82 19.74
CA THR A 819 -29.28 0.57 20.46
C THR A 819 -28.06 -0.31 20.37
N THR A 820 -27.55 -0.77 21.51
CA THR A 820 -26.43 -1.73 21.57
C THR A 820 -26.85 -3.04 20.93
N VAL A 821 -26.10 -3.51 19.93
CA VAL A 821 -26.42 -4.77 19.23
C VAL A 821 -25.64 -5.92 19.85
N GLY A 822 -24.31 -5.85 19.81
CA GLY A 822 -23.43 -6.93 20.23
C GLY A 822 -21.99 -6.70 19.77
N VAL A 823 -21.19 -7.75 19.88
CA VAL A 823 -19.81 -7.78 19.34
C VAL A 823 -19.79 -8.63 18.07
N SER A 824 -19.02 -8.23 17.06
CA SER A 824 -18.83 -9.04 15.85
C SER A 824 -17.46 -8.78 15.20
N THR A 825 -16.93 -9.80 14.55
CA THR A 825 -15.76 -9.79 13.65
C THR A 825 -16.13 -9.49 12.19
N HIS A 826 -17.40 -9.20 11.91
CA HIS A 826 -17.84 -8.85 10.57
C HIS A 826 -17.04 -7.67 10.01
N GLN A 827 -16.37 -7.87 8.87
CA GLN A 827 -15.49 -6.90 8.18
C GLN A 827 -14.20 -6.49 8.94
N SER A 828 -13.77 -7.24 9.97
CA SER A 828 -12.56 -6.94 10.74
C SER A 828 -11.92 -8.20 11.32
N GLU A 829 -10.59 -8.31 11.28
CA GLU A 829 -9.87 -9.43 11.93
C GLU A 829 -9.97 -9.40 13.46
N ARG A 830 -10.29 -8.23 14.03
CA ARG A 830 -10.50 -8.03 15.48
C ARG A 830 -11.97 -7.80 15.78
N ALA A 831 -12.43 -8.31 16.92
CA ALA A 831 -13.79 -8.09 17.42
C ALA A 831 -14.07 -6.59 17.62
N ARG A 832 -15.25 -6.12 17.19
CA ARG A 832 -15.68 -4.72 17.35
C ARG A 832 -17.03 -4.65 18.05
N PHE A 833 -17.26 -3.56 18.77
CA PHE A 833 -18.54 -3.24 19.41
C PHE A 833 -19.46 -2.53 18.41
N TRP A 834 -20.71 -3.02 18.26
CA TRP A 834 -21.65 -2.52 17.26
C TRP A 834 -22.89 -1.86 17.88
N LEU A 835 -23.29 -0.73 17.29
CA LEU A 835 -24.46 0.04 17.65
C LEU A 835 -25.40 0.17 16.44
N HIS A 836 -26.71 0.13 16.68
CA HIS A 836 -27.73 0.47 15.68
C HIS A 836 -28.21 1.91 15.93
N ASN A 837 -27.93 2.81 14.99
CA ASN A 837 -28.53 4.15 15.00
C ASN A 837 -29.98 4.04 14.53
N GLY A 838 -30.95 4.52 15.31
CA GLY A 838 -32.37 4.47 14.94
C GLY A 838 -32.72 5.21 13.63
N GLN A 839 -31.81 6.04 13.10
CA GLN A 839 -31.95 6.67 11.78
C GLN A 839 -31.34 5.86 10.63
N ASN A 840 -30.54 4.83 10.91
CA ASN A 840 -29.90 4.00 9.90
C ASN A 840 -30.63 2.66 9.75
N PRO A 841 -30.56 2.01 8.57
CA PRO A 841 -31.23 0.74 8.32
C PRO A 841 -30.57 -0.47 9.02
N GLY A 842 -29.35 -0.33 9.53
CA GLY A 842 -28.58 -1.43 10.11
C GLY A 842 -27.60 -1.00 11.19
N ALA A 843 -27.03 -1.98 11.87
CA ALA A 843 -25.94 -1.77 12.81
C ALA A 843 -24.67 -1.29 12.08
N SER A 844 -23.87 -0.46 12.76
CA SER A 844 -22.57 0.02 12.29
C SER A 844 -21.53 -0.05 13.42
N VAL A 845 -20.27 -0.27 13.04
CA VAL A 845 -19.13 -0.07 13.95
C VAL A 845 -19.02 1.41 14.26
N TRP A 846 -18.90 1.75 15.55
CA TRP A 846 -18.59 3.11 15.97
C TRP A 846 -17.14 3.16 16.46
N THR A 847 -16.22 3.53 15.57
CA THR A 847 -14.77 3.54 15.84
C THR A 847 -14.35 4.49 16.96
N PHE A 848 -15.17 5.51 17.27
CA PHE A 848 -14.85 6.53 18.27
C PHE A 848 -15.62 6.39 19.59
N LEU A 849 -16.24 5.23 19.86
CA LEU A 849 -17.14 5.10 21.00
C LEU A 849 -16.40 5.32 22.34
N HIS A 850 -15.13 4.92 22.43
CA HIS A 850 -14.29 5.19 23.60
C HIS A 850 -14.08 6.69 23.85
N ASN A 851 -13.85 7.47 22.78
CA ASN A 851 -13.65 8.92 22.89
C ASN A 851 -14.95 9.67 23.19
N ASP A 852 -16.06 9.14 22.66
CA ASP A 852 -17.37 9.79 22.74
C ASP A 852 -18.28 9.24 23.84
N ILE A 853 -17.86 8.25 24.64
CA ILE A 853 -18.77 7.58 25.59
C ILE A 853 -19.42 8.57 26.56
N ASN A 854 -18.67 9.59 26.99
CA ASN A 854 -19.18 10.64 27.87
C ASN A 854 -20.24 11.55 27.20
N GLN A 855 -20.29 11.56 25.87
CA GLN A 855 -21.33 12.23 25.09
C GLN A 855 -22.63 11.43 25.03
N PHE A 856 -22.68 10.20 25.56
CA PHE A 856 -23.91 9.43 25.63
C PHE A 856 -24.49 9.45 27.05
N GLU A 857 -25.80 9.29 27.14
CA GLU A 857 -26.53 8.99 28.37
C GLU A 857 -27.37 7.75 28.16
N ARG A 858 -27.49 6.91 29.20
CA ARG A 858 -28.44 5.81 29.17
C ARG A 858 -29.85 6.38 29.29
N THR A 859 -30.73 5.99 28.37
CA THR A 859 -32.14 6.39 28.43
C THR A 859 -32.94 5.59 29.47
N GLY A 860 -32.38 4.46 29.93
CA GLY A 860 -33.09 3.46 30.73
C GLY A 860 -34.06 2.59 29.92
N GLU A 861 -34.27 2.90 28.64
CA GLU A 861 -35.05 2.07 27.72
C GLU A 861 -34.21 0.88 27.26
N LYS A 862 -34.84 -0.30 27.21
CA LYS A 862 -34.27 -1.50 26.59
C LYS A 862 -35.16 -1.89 25.41
N ARG A 863 -34.59 -1.90 24.21
CA ARG A 863 -35.29 -2.32 22.99
C ARG A 863 -34.95 -3.77 22.69
N SER A 864 -35.98 -4.56 22.40
CA SER A 864 -35.75 -5.87 21.78
C SER A 864 -35.22 -5.63 20.37
N LEU A 865 -34.09 -6.23 20.04
CA LEU A 865 -33.51 -6.15 18.69
C LEU A 865 -34.48 -6.72 17.62
N GLU A 866 -35.40 -7.61 18.01
CA GLU A 866 -36.46 -8.15 17.13
C GLU A 866 -37.52 -7.09 16.74
N GLN A 867 -37.63 -5.99 17.48
CA GLN A 867 -38.65 -4.95 17.28
C GLN A 867 -38.16 -3.77 16.43
N ILE A 868 -36.88 -3.75 16.06
CA ILE A 868 -36.29 -2.66 15.29
C ILE A 868 -36.57 -2.92 13.79
N GLU A 869 -37.74 -2.47 13.32
CA GLU A 869 -38.05 -2.46 11.88
C GLU A 869 -37.23 -1.36 11.17
N PRO A 870 -36.51 -1.65 10.06
CA PRO A 870 -35.81 -0.63 9.31
C PRO A 870 -36.81 0.43 8.77
N PRO A 871 -36.44 1.72 8.75
CA PRO A 871 -37.35 2.79 8.35
C PRO A 871 -37.87 2.57 6.92
N ARG A 872 -39.20 2.55 6.76
CA ARG A 872 -39.90 2.18 5.51
C ARG A 872 -39.74 3.17 4.34
N ASN A 873 -39.09 4.33 4.55
CA ASN A 873 -39.08 5.44 3.59
C ASN A 873 -37.71 5.75 2.93
N MET A 874 -36.66 4.96 3.16
CA MET A 874 -35.39 5.16 2.46
C MET A 874 -35.43 4.52 1.06
N PHE A 875 -35.15 5.32 0.02
CA PHE A 875 -34.94 4.82 -1.33
C PHE A 875 -33.86 3.73 -1.27
N THR A 876 -34.24 2.51 -1.65
CA THR A 876 -33.31 1.39 -1.76
C THR A 876 -32.93 1.29 -3.23
N PRO A 877 -31.65 1.50 -3.59
CA PRO A 877 -31.22 1.31 -4.97
C PRO A 877 -31.61 -0.08 -5.46
N PRO A 878 -32.05 -0.22 -6.72
CA PRO A 878 -32.35 -1.53 -7.29
C PRO A 878 -31.12 -2.43 -7.24
N SER A 879 -31.35 -3.71 -6.93
CA SER A 879 -30.31 -4.74 -7.01
C SER A 879 -29.69 -4.79 -8.42
N GLU A 880 -28.48 -5.36 -8.56
CA GLU A 880 -27.84 -5.48 -9.88
C GLU A 880 -28.75 -6.18 -10.91
N ASP A 881 -29.46 -7.24 -10.49
CA ASP A 881 -30.41 -7.96 -11.33
C ASP A 881 -31.61 -7.09 -11.77
N GLU A 882 -32.08 -6.20 -10.90
CA GLU A 882 -33.13 -5.24 -11.24
C GLU A 882 -32.60 -4.16 -12.18
N ARG A 883 -31.38 -3.67 -11.96
CA ARG A 883 -30.71 -2.72 -12.86
C ARG A 883 -30.53 -3.29 -14.26
N ARG A 884 -30.16 -4.57 -14.39
CA ARG A 884 -30.05 -5.26 -15.69
C ARG A 884 -31.38 -5.38 -16.45
N ARG A 885 -32.53 -5.23 -15.79
CA ARG A 885 -33.86 -5.27 -16.42
C ARG A 885 -34.36 -3.90 -16.89
N ILE A 886 -33.67 -2.82 -16.53
CA ILE A 886 -34.02 -1.47 -16.95
C ILE A 886 -33.65 -1.31 -18.42
N ASN A 887 -34.64 -1.05 -19.27
CA ASN A 887 -34.42 -0.71 -20.67
C ASN A 887 -34.09 0.78 -20.75
N LEU A 888 -32.84 1.10 -21.08
CA LEU A 888 -32.41 2.47 -21.29
C LEU A 888 -32.90 3.02 -22.64
N GLU A 889 -33.38 4.26 -22.63
CA GLU A 889 -33.71 5.07 -23.80
C GLU A 889 -32.70 6.22 -23.93
N PRO A 890 -31.45 5.94 -24.35
CA PRO A 890 -30.40 6.95 -24.37
C PRO A 890 -30.69 8.02 -25.43
N THR A 891 -30.96 9.24 -24.99
CA THR A 891 -31.42 10.37 -25.82
C THR A 891 -30.54 11.60 -25.72
N PHE A 892 -29.62 11.65 -24.74
CA PHE A 892 -28.78 12.80 -24.47
C PHE A 892 -27.29 12.47 -24.69
N GLU A 893 -26.61 13.18 -25.59
CA GLU A 893 -25.17 13.02 -25.81
C GLU A 893 -24.36 13.92 -24.89
N PHE A 894 -23.44 13.34 -24.12
CA PHE A 894 -22.56 14.07 -23.20
C PHE A 894 -21.14 13.44 -23.17
N PRO A 895 -20.07 14.21 -22.90
CA PRO A 895 -18.73 13.64 -22.77
C PRO A 895 -18.65 12.69 -21.57
N ARG A 896 -18.08 11.50 -21.76
CA ARG A 896 -17.85 10.48 -20.73
C ARG A 896 -16.37 10.36 -20.39
N GLY A 897 -16.03 10.37 -19.11
CA GLY A 897 -14.67 10.38 -18.57
C GLY A 897 -14.36 11.69 -17.84
N THR A 898 -13.69 11.62 -16.68
CA THR A 898 -13.30 12.80 -15.88
C THR A 898 -11.91 13.34 -16.21
N GLY A 899 -11.10 12.58 -16.96
CA GLY A 899 -9.72 12.93 -17.31
C GLY A 899 -9.54 13.61 -18.67
N PHE A 900 -8.30 13.63 -19.18
CA PHE A 900 -7.94 14.25 -20.47
C PHE A 900 -8.53 13.53 -21.69
N GLN A 901 -8.90 12.26 -21.54
CA GLN A 901 -9.56 11.49 -22.58
C GLN A 901 -11.04 11.40 -22.23
N THR A 902 -11.86 12.19 -22.91
CA THR A 902 -13.32 12.05 -22.87
C THR A 902 -13.81 11.48 -24.19
N THR A 903 -14.78 10.58 -24.12
CA THR A 903 -15.47 10.03 -25.30
C THR A 903 -16.93 10.46 -25.24
N MET A 904 -17.50 10.96 -26.34
CA MET A 904 -18.94 11.22 -26.39
C MET A 904 -19.71 9.91 -26.15
N ALA A 905 -20.67 9.94 -25.24
CA ALA A 905 -21.56 8.83 -24.95
C ALA A 905 -23.00 9.32 -24.86
N THR A 906 -23.94 8.40 -25.06
CA THR A 906 -25.38 8.68 -24.93
C THR A 906 -25.89 8.22 -23.57
N PHE A 907 -26.70 9.05 -22.92
CA PHE A 907 -27.29 8.85 -21.61
C PHE A 907 -28.82 8.86 -21.73
N ASP A 908 -29.48 7.99 -20.97
CA ASP A 908 -30.91 8.04 -20.73
C ASP A 908 -31.18 9.08 -19.64
N VAL A 909 -31.85 10.15 -20.03
CA VAL A 909 -32.22 11.28 -19.16
C VAL A 909 -33.71 11.29 -18.85
N THR A 910 -34.41 10.17 -19.06
CA THR A 910 -35.80 10.05 -18.65
C THR A 910 -35.88 10.05 -17.13
N GLU A 911 -36.70 10.95 -16.58
CA GLU A 911 -36.83 11.12 -15.13
C GLU A 911 -37.22 9.81 -14.43
N ALA A 912 -38.09 9.01 -15.04
CA ALA A 912 -38.50 7.71 -14.51
C ALA A 912 -37.32 6.74 -14.36
N THR A 913 -36.46 6.61 -15.38
CA THR A 913 -35.29 5.74 -15.34
C THR A 913 -34.28 6.22 -14.30
N VAL A 914 -33.91 7.50 -14.34
CA VAL A 914 -32.89 8.05 -13.44
C VAL A 914 -33.37 8.01 -11.98
N ARG A 915 -34.62 8.40 -11.70
CA ARG A 915 -35.20 8.28 -10.34
C ARG A 915 -35.29 6.83 -9.86
N SER A 916 -35.56 5.87 -10.75
CA SER A 916 -35.61 4.45 -10.36
C SER A 916 -34.25 3.90 -9.93
N LEU A 917 -33.16 4.44 -10.48
CA LEU A 917 -31.80 4.03 -10.14
C LEU A 917 -31.26 4.75 -8.92
N CYS A 918 -31.61 6.02 -8.75
CA CYS A 918 -30.87 6.91 -7.86
C CYS A 918 -31.75 7.78 -6.93
N GLY A 919 -33.07 7.72 -7.08
CA GLY A 919 -34.04 8.53 -6.33
C GLY A 919 -34.15 9.98 -6.80
N GLN A 920 -33.26 10.43 -7.70
CA GLN A 920 -33.11 11.82 -8.09
C GLN A 920 -33.39 12.04 -9.59
N PRO A 921 -33.88 13.22 -10.01
CA PRO A 921 -34.07 13.52 -11.42
C PRO A 921 -32.73 13.84 -12.10
N PRO A 922 -32.63 13.67 -13.43
CA PRO A 922 -31.50 14.22 -14.19
C PRO A 922 -31.44 15.75 -14.02
N GLY A 923 -30.22 16.28 -13.96
CA GLY A 923 -29.95 17.69 -13.68
C GLY A 923 -29.86 18.05 -12.20
N ALA A 924 -30.28 17.18 -11.27
CA ALA A 924 -30.19 17.47 -9.83
C ALA A 924 -28.76 17.75 -9.39
N VAL A 925 -28.58 18.82 -8.60
CA VAL A 925 -27.27 19.29 -8.15
C VAL A 925 -27.07 19.01 -6.66
N PHE A 926 -25.89 18.51 -6.34
CA PHE A 926 -25.45 18.22 -4.98
C PHE A 926 -24.18 18.99 -4.66
N MET A 927 -24.02 19.41 -3.41
CA MET A 927 -22.78 20.02 -2.93
C MET A 927 -21.92 18.96 -2.24
N GLY A 928 -20.69 18.78 -2.72
CA GLY A 928 -19.70 17.90 -2.10
C GLY A 928 -19.08 18.50 -0.84
N PRO A 929 -18.42 17.67 -0.02
CA PRO A 929 -17.74 18.12 1.19
C PRO A 929 -16.54 19.04 0.88
N ASP A 930 -16.01 18.98 -0.34
CA ASP A 930 -14.98 19.88 -0.87
C ASP A 930 -15.56 21.18 -1.47
N GLY A 931 -16.88 21.40 -1.36
CA GLY A 931 -17.58 22.54 -1.91
C GLY A 931 -17.78 22.48 -3.44
N ARG A 932 -17.41 21.38 -4.10
CA ARG A 932 -17.65 21.22 -5.54
C ARG A 932 -19.07 20.75 -5.79
N ARG A 933 -19.65 21.23 -6.89
CA ARG A 933 -21.01 20.84 -7.29
C ARG A 933 -20.94 19.61 -8.17
N ILE A 934 -21.91 18.71 -7.96
CA ILE A 934 -22.06 17.48 -8.71
C ILE A 934 -23.46 17.48 -9.33
N THR A 935 -23.54 17.37 -10.65
CA THR A 935 -24.79 17.35 -11.41
C THR A 935 -25.09 15.92 -11.88
N VAL A 936 -26.29 15.39 -11.62
CA VAL A 936 -26.76 14.12 -12.19
C VAL A 936 -26.92 14.29 -13.70
N ILE A 937 -26.18 13.52 -14.51
CA ILE A 937 -26.30 13.60 -15.98
C ILE A 937 -27.42 12.69 -16.48
N GLY A 938 -27.37 11.41 -16.13
CA GLY A 938 -28.33 10.42 -16.61
C GLY A 938 -27.83 9.00 -16.44
N ALA A 939 -28.56 8.03 -16.95
CA ALA A 939 -28.20 6.62 -16.87
C ALA A 939 -27.48 6.15 -18.14
N SER A 940 -26.39 5.40 -17.99
CA SER A 940 -25.70 4.77 -19.12
C SER A 940 -25.05 3.45 -18.68
N PRO A 941 -24.96 2.42 -19.54
CA PRO A 941 -24.31 1.17 -19.17
C PRO A 941 -22.84 1.40 -18.81
N ILE A 942 -22.40 0.83 -17.69
CA ILE A 942 -20.98 0.76 -17.34
C ILE A 942 -20.26 -0.04 -18.44
N PRO A 943 -19.19 0.48 -19.08
CA PRO A 943 -18.51 -0.18 -20.19
C PRO A 943 -18.09 -1.62 -19.90
N GLU A 944 -17.65 -1.88 -18.67
CA GLU A 944 -17.08 -3.15 -18.23
C GLU A 944 -18.17 -4.20 -17.95
N THR A 945 -19.26 -3.80 -17.29
CA THR A 945 -20.28 -4.75 -16.77
C THR A 945 -21.55 -4.79 -17.63
N GLY A 946 -21.78 -3.74 -18.43
CA GLY A 946 -23.03 -3.52 -19.17
C GLY A 946 -24.24 -3.22 -18.28
N VAL A 947 -24.05 -3.10 -16.95
CA VAL A 947 -25.13 -2.78 -16.01
C VAL A 947 -25.44 -1.29 -16.10
N PRO A 948 -26.72 -0.89 -16.27
CA PRO A 948 -27.13 0.49 -16.18
C PRO A 948 -26.76 1.11 -14.83
N ASP A 949 -26.09 2.26 -14.86
CA ASP A 949 -25.81 3.05 -13.67
C ASP A 949 -25.94 4.55 -13.96
N VAL A 950 -26.01 5.37 -12.91
CA VAL A 950 -26.14 6.82 -13.03
C VAL A 950 -24.76 7.47 -13.07
N TRP A 951 -24.63 8.43 -13.97
CA TRP A 951 -23.40 9.18 -14.22
C TRP A 951 -23.56 10.64 -13.79
N TYR A 952 -22.47 11.23 -13.33
CA TYR A 952 -22.46 12.55 -12.72
C TYR A 952 -21.35 13.41 -13.33
N HIS A 953 -21.60 14.70 -13.43
CA HIS A 953 -20.59 15.69 -13.78
C HIS A 953 -20.18 16.48 -12.53
N MET A 954 -18.89 16.50 -12.24
CA MET A 954 -18.33 17.34 -11.19
C MET A 954 -17.81 18.64 -11.80
N ASP A 955 -18.17 19.79 -11.24
CA ASP A 955 -17.70 21.09 -11.73
C ASP A 955 -16.16 21.10 -11.85
N GLY A 956 -15.66 21.52 -13.02
CA GLY A 956 -14.24 21.52 -13.38
C GLY A 956 -13.73 20.24 -14.05
N SER A 957 -14.53 19.17 -14.11
CA SER A 957 -14.22 17.99 -14.94
C SER A 957 -14.58 18.24 -16.41
N ARG A 958 -14.15 17.37 -17.33
CA ARG A 958 -14.46 17.49 -18.78
C ARG A 958 -15.63 16.63 -19.26
N GLY A 959 -16.24 15.86 -18.37
CA GLY A 959 -17.28 14.91 -18.73
C GLY A 959 -17.91 14.27 -17.50
N ALA A 960 -18.76 13.28 -17.74
CA ALA A 960 -19.43 12.52 -16.71
C ALA A 960 -18.55 11.36 -16.22
N GLY A 961 -18.52 11.14 -14.91
CA GLY A 961 -17.91 9.99 -14.25
C GLY A 961 -18.91 9.18 -13.43
N LEU A 962 -18.48 7.99 -13.02
CA LEU A 962 -19.17 7.21 -11.99
C LEU A 962 -18.76 7.72 -10.61
N ILE A 963 -19.69 7.75 -9.67
CA ILE A 963 -19.40 7.95 -8.25
C ILE A 963 -19.51 6.58 -7.60
N PRO A 964 -18.38 5.95 -7.17
CA PRO A 964 -18.37 4.60 -6.60
C PRO A 964 -19.28 4.43 -5.36
N GLU A 965 -19.76 5.53 -4.78
CA GLU A 965 -20.52 5.55 -3.54
C GLU A 965 -21.84 6.33 -3.65
N PHE A 966 -22.57 6.19 -4.75
CA PHE A 966 -23.84 6.90 -4.93
C PHE A 966 -24.86 6.68 -3.79
N ALA A 967 -24.84 5.52 -3.11
CA ALA A 967 -25.66 5.31 -1.92
C ALA A 967 -25.41 6.35 -0.79
N ARG A 968 -24.19 6.90 -0.68
CA ARG A 968 -23.85 7.96 0.28
C ARG A 968 -24.38 9.35 -0.14
N LEU A 969 -24.66 9.56 -1.44
CA LEU A 969 -25.37 10.74 -1.94
C LEU A 969 -26.83 10.73 -1.48
N VAL A 970 -27.51 9.57 -1.55
CA VAL A 970 -28.93 9.44 -1.20
C VAL A 970 -29.20 9.48 0.30
N THR A 971 -28.27 9.00 1.12
CA THR A 971 -28.42 9.00 2.59
C THR A 971 -28.10 10.35 3.24
N GLY A 972 -27.74 11.38 2.46
CA GLY A 972 -27.44 12.73 2.96
C GLY A 972 -26.17 12.81 3.82
N GLN A 973 -25.33 11.77 3.83
CA GLN A 973 -24.17 11.69 4.73
C GLN A 973 -22.93 12.45 4.22
N LEU A 974 -22.80 12.67 2.91
CA LEU A 974 -21.64 13.35 2.32
C LEU A 974 -22.00 14.56 1.44
N PHE A 975 -23.23 14.63 0.97
CA PHE A 975 -23.66 15.62 0.00
C PHE A 975 -24.97 16.25 0.43
N SER A 976 -25.03 17.58 0.42
CA SER A 976 -26.29 18.29 0.61
C SER A 976 -26.97 18.49 -0.74
N ASP A 977 -28.24 18.07 -0.82
CA ASP A 977 -29.12 18.42 -1.93
C ASP A 977 -29.30 19.93 -1.94
N THR A 978 -28.95 20.59 -3.05
CA THR A 978 -29.09 22.04 -3.17
C THR A 978 -30.53 22.44 -3.54
N GLY A 979 -31.38 21.48 -3.92
CA GLY A 979 -32.70 21.69 -4.51
C GLY A 979 -32.65 22.26 -5.93
N GLU A 980 -31.46 22.44 -6.50
CA GLU A 980 -31.26 22.99 -7.83
C GLU A 980 -31.27 21.89 -8.89
N ILE A 981 -31.89 22.19 -10.03
CA ILE A 981 -31.86 21.36 -11.22
C ILE A 981 -31.19 22.16 -12.33
N ARG A 982 -30.00 21.73 -12.76
CA ARG A 982 -29.23 22.35 -13.84
C ARG A 982 -29.72 21.84 -15.19
N ASP A 983 -29.80 22.75 -16.17
CA ASP A 983 -30.09 22.37 -17.55
C ASP A 983 -28.87 21.62 -18.14
N LEU A 984 -29.09 20.37 -18.55
CA LEU A 984 -28.04 19.52 -19.11
C LEU A 984 -27.53 20.03 -20.45
N GLU A 985 -28.35 20.75 -21.23
CA GLU A 985 -27.91 21.36 -22.49
C GLU A 985 -26.95 22.52 -22.26
N GLU A 986 -27.26 23.39 -21.28
CA GLU A 986 -26.36 24.48 -20.88
C GLU A 986 -25.02 23.93 -20.38
N LEU A 987 -25.06 22.87 -19.57
CA LEU A 987 -23.84 22.21 -19.09
C LEU A 987 -23.01 21.59 -20.23
N ARG A 988 -23.68 21.04 -21.25
CA ARG A 988 -23.01 20.51 -22.44
C ARG A 988 -22.33 21.60 -23.26
N GLU A 989 -23.01 22.75 -23.44
CA GLU A 989 -22.46 23.91 -24.13
C GLU A 989 -21.26 24.50 -23.37
N GLU A 990 -21.32 24.58 -22.04
CA GLU A 990 -20.23 25.02 -21.18
C GLU A 990 -18.97 24.17 -21.38
N LEU A 991 -19.10 22.84 -21.38
CA LEU A 991 -17.99 21.93 -21.66
C LEU A 991 -17.46 22.07 -23.09
N GLY A 992 -18.33 22.33 -24.06
CA GLY A 992 -17.94 22.61 -25.45
C GLY A 992 -17.12 23.90 -25.61
N SER A 993 -17.29 24.85 -24.70
CA SER A 993 -16.55 26.12 -24.68
C SER A 993 -15.18 26.04 -24.00
N MET A 994 -14.90 24.95 -23.28
CA MET A 994 -13.61 24.77 -22.61
C MET A 994 -12.47 24.65 -23.65
N PRO A 995 -11.31 25.28 -23.41
CA PRO A 995 -10.18 25.22 -24.34
C PRO A 995 -9.76 23.77 -24.62
N ALA A 996 -9.39 23.49 -25.87
CA ALA A 996 -8.90 22.17 -26.28
C ALA A 996 -7.74 21.71 -25.37
N PRO A 997 -7.65 20.42 -25.03
CA PRO A 997 -6.59 19.94 -24.15
C PRO A 997 -5.21 20.21 -24.79
N MET A 998 -4.25 20.59 -23.95
CA MET A 998 -2.84 20.70 -24.34
C MET A 998 -2.39 19.37 -24.97
N ASN A 999 -1.58 19.42 -26.03
CA ASN A 999 -1.12 18.21 -26.72
C ASN A 999 -0.45 17.25 -25.70
N PRO A 1000 -0.83 15.95 -25.65
CA PRO A 1000 -0.27 14.97 -24.72
C PRO A 1000 1.27 14.89 -24.74
N LEU A 1001 1.88 15.08 -25.91
CA LEU A 1001 3.33 15.14 -26.08
C LEU A 1001 3.94 16.33 -25.33
N GLN A 1002 3.25 17.47 -25.34
CA GLN A 1002 3.69 18.71 -24.70
C GLN A 1002 3.54 18.63 -23.17
N ALA A 1003 2.53 17.91 -22.69
CA ALA A 1003 2.36 17.61 -21.27
C ALA A 1003 3.43 16.63 -20.76
N LEU A 1004 3.77 15.61 -21.54
CA LEU A 1004 4.85 14.66 -21.21
C LEU A 1004 6.22 15.35 -21.21
N LEU A 1005 6.49 16.21 -22.19
CA LEU A 1005 7.73 16.99 -22.26
C LEU A 1005 7.89 17.92 -21.04
N GLN A 1006 6.84 18.64 -20.65
CA GLN A 1006 6.87 19.46 -19.43
C GLN A 1006 7.02 18.64 -18.14
N MET A 1007 6.46 17.42 -18.08
CA MET A 1007 6.66 16.53 -16.93
C MET A 1007 8.10 16.02 -16.83
N LEU A 1008 8.71 15.68 -17.97
CA LEU A 1008 10.08 15.18 -18.03
C LEU A 1008 11.12 16.29 -17.83
N GLU A 1009 10.87 17.50 -18.33
CA GLU A 1009 11.69 18.69 -18.07
C GLU A 1009 11.68 19.04 -16.57
N ARG A 1010 10.50 19.09 -15.94
CA ARG A 1010 10.40 19.33 -14.48
C ARG A 1010 11.08 18.25 -13.63
N ALA A 1011 11.02 16.99 -14.06
CA ALA A 1011 11.69 15.89 -13.39
C ALA A 1011 13.23 15.92 -13.56
N ALA A 1012 13.71 16.46 -14.68
CA ALA A 1012 15.15 16.66 -14.93
C ALA A 1012 15.70 17.89 -14.19
N ASP A 1013 14.87 18.93 -14.02
CA ASP A 1013 15.24 20.18 -13.34
C ASP A 1013 15.08 20.14 -11.81
N GLY A 1014 14.57 19.02 -11.28
CA GLY A 1014 14.47 18.81 -9.83
C GLY A 1014 13.38 19.65 -9.15
N GLU A 1015 12.46 20.24 -9.89
CA GLU A 1015 11.31 20.95 -9.32
C GLU A 1015 10.24 19.95 -8.86
N THR A 1016 10.26 19.63 -7.57
CA THR A 1016 9.07 19.06 -6.90
C THR A 1016 8.09 20.19 -6.59
N ARG A 1017 6.80 19.95 -6.86
CA ARG A 1017 5.68 20.81 -6.47
C ARG A 1017 5.60 20.93 -4.94
N ASP A 1018 6.26 21.93 -4.39
CA ASP A 1018 5.92 22.57 -3.11
C ASP A 1018 6.09 24.08 -3.34
N GLY A 1019 4.97 24.78 -3.58
CA GLY A 1019 5.00 26.22 -3.84
C GLY A 1019 3.96 26.70 -4.85
N ALA A 1020 2.68 26.44 -4.59
CA ALA A 1020 1.59 27.11 -5.31
C ALA A 1020 0.46 27.45 -4.35
N SER A 1021 0.73 28.37 -3.42
CA SER A 1021 -0.33 29.12 -2.71
C SER A 1021 0.00 30.61 -2.48
N ASP A 1022 1.26 31.07 -2.59
CA ASP A 1022 1.63 32.38 -2.04
C ASP A 1022 2.16 33.41 -3.06
N GLN A 1023 1.56 33.53 -4.24
CA GLN A 1023 1.82 34.67 -5.15
C GLN A 1023 0.56 35.19 -5.83
N ALA A 1024 -0.38 35.68 -5.01
CA ALA A 1024 -1.51 36.47 -5.49
C ALA A 1024 -1.82 37.63 -4.54
N GLU A 1025 -0.80 38.41 -4.13
CA GLU A 1025 -1.02 39.72 -3.49
C GLU A 1025 0.31 40.51 -3.44
N GLU A 1026 0.65 41.21 -4.53
CA GLU A 1026 1.45 42.45 -4.49
C GLU A 1026 1.58 43.03 -5.92
N ALA A 1027 0.67 43.94 -6.27
CA ALA A 1027 0.87 44.90 -7.35
C ALA A 1027 0.22 46.24 -6.95
N GLU A 1028 0.97 47.07 -6.23
CA GLU A 1028 0.62 48.44 -5.91
C GLU A 1028 0.67 49.37 -7.14
N VAL A 1029 -0.46 50.05 -7.37
CA VAL A 1029 -0.64 51.50 -7.63
C VAL A 1029 0.57 52.33 -8.15
N ALA A 1030 0.47 52.82 -9.39
CA ALA A 1030 0.81 54.21 -9.81
C ALA A 1030 0.28 54.52 -11.25
N PRO A 1031 0.24 55.78 -11.74
CA PRO A 1031 -1.01 56.50 -11.99
C PRO A 1031 -1.32 56.83 -13.46
N SER A 1032 -2.59 57.16 -13.70
CA SER A 1032 -3.17 57.67 -14.95
C SER A 1032 -2.47 58.93 -15.49
N PRO A 1033 -2.39 59.10 -16.82
CA PRO A 1033 -2.28 60.42 -17.44
C PRO A 1033 -3.60 60.86 -18.08
N SER A 1034 -3.93 62.12 -17.82
CA SER A 1034 -5.07 62.88 -18.28
C SER A 1034 -5.10 63.15 -19.79
N ALA A 1035 -6.33 63.40 -20.26
CA ALA A 1035 -6.79 63.81 -21.59
C ALA A 1035 -5.98 64.92 -22.31
N PRO A 1036 -6.30 65.16 -23.60
CA PRO A 1036 -7.07 66.38 -23.85
C PRO A 1036 -8.18 66.26 -24.89
N SER A 1037 -9.15 67.16 -24.74
CA SER A 1037 -10.25 67.48 -25.64
C SER A 1037 -9.79 68.29 -26.86
N THR A 1038 -10.43 68.11 -28.02
CA THR A 1038 -11.03 69.16 -28.88
C THR A 1038 -11.55 68.53 -30.19
N GLY A 1039 -12.76 68.90 -30.60
CA GLY A 1039 -13.50 68.20 -31.65
C GLY A 1039 -13.51 68.83 -33.04
N GLN A 1040 -14.35 68.29 -33.93
CA GLN A 1040 -15.12 69.01 -34.96
C GLN A 1040 -16.04 68.07 -35.76
N ALA A 1041 -17.34 68.36 -35.68
CA ALA A 1041 -18.32 68.53 -36.76
C ALA A 1041 -18.54 67.47 -37.89
N ARG A 1042 -19.80 66.98 -37.89
CA ARG A 1042 -20.86 67.09 -38.94
C ARG A 1042 -21.14 65.95 -39.95
N GLN A 1043 -22.47 65.75 -40.10
CA GLN A 1043 -23.30 65.10 -41.14
C GLN A 1043 -23.39 63.56 -41.09
N GLY A 1044 -24.56 62.90 -41.14
CA GLY A 1044 -25.97 63.32 -41.24
C GLY A 1044 -26.87 62.13 -41.66
N GLN A 1045 -28.19 62.26 -41.41
CA GLN A 1045 -29.34 61.48 -41.91
C GLN A 1045 -29.61 60.08 -41.30
N ALA A 1046 -30.82 59.55 -41.15
CA ALA A 1046 -32.21 60.01 -40.91
C ALA A 1046 -33.14 58.78 -41.04
N ALA A 1047 -34.25 58.78 -40.28
CA ALA A 1047 -35.52 58.01 -40.46
C ALA A 1047 -35.52 56.52 -40.05
N SER A 1048 -36.58 55.89 -39.54
CA SER A 1048 -37.89 56.21 -38.92
C SER A 1048 -38.66 54.87 -38.82
N GLY A 1049 -39.49 54.62 -37.80
CA GLY A 1049 -40.52 53.56 -37.89
C GLY A 1049 -41.06 53.04 -36.56
N ASP A 1050 -42.27 53.50 -36.22
CA ASP A 1050 -43.10 53.24 -35.04
C ASP A 1050 -43.82 51.87 -34.98
N ALA A 1051 -44.43 51.63 -33.81
CA ALA A 1051 -45.73 50.96 -33.54
C ALA A 1051 -45.70 49.43 -33.35
N GLN A 1052 -46.49 48.76 -32.48
CA GLN A 1052 -47.61 49.12 -31.60
C GLN A 1052 -47.91 47.89 -30.69
N ALA A 1053 -48.35 48.12 -29.45
CA ALA A 1053 -49.16 47.17 -28.67
C ALA A 1053 -50.65 47.28 -29.13
N PRO A 1054 -51.55 46.32 -28.78
CA PRO A 1054 -52.35 46.54 -27.56
C PRO A 1054 -52.82 45.26 -26.82
N ALA A 1055 -53.49 45.53 -25.69
CA ALA A 1055 -53.97 44.64 -24.62
C ALA A 1055 -55.40 44.05 -24.83
N SER A 1056 -55.89 43.41 -23.75
CA SER A 1056 -57.27 42.96 -23.39
C SER A 1056 -57.68 41.57 -23.91
N GLY A 1057 -58.41 40.72 -23.17
CA GLY A 1057 -59.04 40.81 -21.85
C GLY A 1057 -59.96 39.58 -21.62
N ASP A 1058 -60.45 39.46 -20.38
CA ASP A 1058 -61.69 38.79 -19.91
C ASP A 1058 -61.85 37.25 -19.82
N ALA A 1059 -61.98 36.83 -18.55
CA ALA A 1059 -63.18 36.30 -17.87
C ALA A 1059 -63.77 34.92 -18.24
N GLY A 1060 -64.10 34.15 -17.20
CA GLY A 1060 -64.99 32.98 -17.25
C GLY A 1060 -64.98 32.15 -15.98
N ASP A 1061 -65.98 32.38 -15.14
CA ASP A 1061 -66.38 31.71 -13.89
C ASP A 1061 -66.73 30.21 -14.04
N ASP A 1062 -66.77 29.49 -12.90
CA ASP A 1062 -67.89 28.65 -12.42
C ASP A 1062 -67.40 27.50 -11.49
N ASP A 1063 -67.48 27.76 -10.18
CA ASP A 1063 -68.32 27.12 -9.14
C ASP A 1063 -68.50 25.58 -9.00
N ASP A 1064 -68.39 25.19 -7.72
CA ASP A 1064 -69.17 24.21 -6.93
C ASP A 1064 -69.04 22.69 -7.19
N ASP A 1065 -68.67 21.89 -6.16
CA ASP A 1065 -69.62 21.54 -5.09
C ASP A 1065 -69.05 20.58 -4.00
N GLU A 1066 -69.65 20.71 -2.81
CA GLU A 1066 -69.35 20.14 -1.48
C GLU A 1066 -69.61 18.62 -1.28
N PHE A 1067 -69.04 18.04 -0.20
CA PHE A 1067 -69.71 17.31 0.92
C PHE A 1067 -68.67 16.54 1.78
N ILE A 1068 -68.31 16.97 3.01
CA ILE A 1068 -68.95 16.84 4.35
C ILE A 1068 -68.64 15.54 5.15
N SER A 1069 -67.84 15.76 6.21
CA SER A 1069 -67.91 15.31 7.62
C SER A 1069 -67.74 13.84 8.04
N TYR A 1070 -66.85 13.59 9.03
CA TYR A 1070 -67.28 13.50 10.44
C TYR A 1070 -66.11 13.66 11.44
N LEU A 1071 -66.36 14.49 12.47
CA LEU A 1071 -65.53 14.82 13.63
C LEU A 1071 -65.79 13.90 14.83
N ARG A 1072 -64.78 13.77 15.71
CA ARG A 1072 -64.80 13.72 17.19
C ARG A 1072 -63.36 13.46 17.65
N GLY A 1073 -62.74 14.12 18.63
CA GLY A 1073 -63.11 15.09 19.68
C GLY A 1073 -61.91 15.05 20.64
N GLU A 1074 -61.26 16.18 20.90
CA GLU A 1074 -61.36 16.98 22.13
C GLU A 1074 -60.37 16.57 23.24
N ASP A 1075 -59.69 17.60 23.73
CA ASP A 1075 -59.13 17.86 25.06
C ASP A 1075 -57.84 17.16 25.53
N SER A 1076 -56.78 17.95 25.73
CA SER A 1076 -56.47 18.52 27.06
C SER A 1076 -55.15 19.32 27.06
N ASP A 1077 -55.28 20.64 27.27
CA ASP A 1077 -54.64 21.49 28.28
C ASP A 1077 -53.26 21.10 28.88
N ASP A 1078 -52.32 22.03 28.65
CA ASP A 1078 -51.61 22.86 29.63
C ASP A 1078 -50.75 22.31 30.79
N GLU A 1079 -49.58 22.96 30.85
CA GLU A 1079 -48.82 23.44 32.02
C GLU A 1079 -47.66 22.60 32.62
N ASP A 1080 -46.50 23.27 32.57
CA ASP A 1080 -45.34 23.28 33.48
C ASP A 1080 -44.40 22.06 33.59
N ASN A 1081 -43.35 22.05 32.75
CA ASN A 1081 -41.93 22.29 33.15
C ASN A 1081 -40.98 22.28 31.94
#